data_AF-A0A954DES8-F1
#
_entry.id   AF-A0A954DES8-F1
#
_cell.length_a   1.000
_cell.length_b   1.000
_cell.length_c   1.000
_cell.angle_alpha   90.00
_cell.angle_beta   90.00
_cell.angle_gamma   90.00
#
_symmetry.space_group_name_H-M   'P 1'
#
loop_
_entity.id
_entity.type
_entity.pdbx_description
1 polymer ?
#
loop_
_entity_poly.entity_id
_entity_poly.type
_entity_poly.pdbx_seq_one_letter_code
_entity_poly.pdbx_strand_id
1 'polypeptide(L)'
;MTRFHRMHCVLRTALTAVVLSNTSLLATDYYVDGLRGIDQPAGGSATQPWKSIDYALARVGVPTTGRHRILIAGAQTYTLSGSLRLASNVDLEGIGVGSQRPILTVPTNASGLVHDRYEDLTLELRRLIVTGGRRAVELGTRPRLDLDVVDCSFSGQSEICLEISGNQVALPMQVEIRGCDFANSPLGLKWGSSFGSSNMIVERCAFDRAPMVCTAGYVSYPSRCTFEIDNCVFLRCADAALSVRGWNAPEEHSGLDLRVRRCAFRDNRVGCSAEVELQSRIEVSESTFFRHETAVHIVGRGDTRDHSADLSRNVIRQASSTGIDVSLFHGKQGPSSWLVTTESNIVEDCEVGIQVAIDLLVQGLFIASGDSVRDSRSLAMSIAGTSSLFHANLVNAFLLRSRGSALKTGGKVPIRCKHLTIADCGRVALDLGTNPVAIDHTVFDDNLAGDVIGASSVTVDSCCSSRTKFQGAGNLMTDPKLTRPSYRLESTSPCIGAGNPQLAAPFDFEGDLRDPHADLGADEVRAGFSTSRFGAPMPMSRNGFQPRISTQDRPSLGTSFDILLSGAMDGQLKNAPGAVLLVGLEGHGPTFDVPGLPGGVLYVLPFFNSMLLPIKNFGSGVASLPIPDQPALSGTSLAAQWIVVAPGANDVGAMVTGGLRFVLGR
;
A
#
# COMPACT_ATOMS: atom_id res chain seq x y z
N MET A 1 -13.27 42.55 3.30
CA MET A 1 -12.40 41.50 3.87
C MET A 1 -12.49 41.34 5.39
N THR A 2 -12.71 42.39 6.19
CA THR A 2 -12.82 42.31 7.66
C THR A 2 -14.11 41.68 8.22
N ARG A 3 -15.20 41.65 7.44
CA ARG A 3 -16.47 40.99 7.85
C ARG A 3 -16.47 39.46 7.65
N PHE A 4 -15.73 38.95 6.67
CA PHE A 4 -15.61 37.51 6.40
C PHE A 4 -14.73 36.81 7.47
N HIS A 5 -13.74 37.51 8.03
CA HIS A 5 -12.87 36.97 9.07
C HIS A 5 -13.58 36.81 10.43
N ARG A 6 -14.54 37.69 10.77
CA ARG A 6 -15.37 37.53 11.97
C ARG A 6 -16.39 36.40 11.84
N MET A 7 -16.94 36.18 10.64
CA MET A 7 -17.92 35.10 10.41
C MET A 7 -17.27 33.70 10.49
N HIS A 8 -16.04 33.56 10.02
CA HIS A 8 -15.28 32.30 10.10
C HIS A 8 -14.83 31.95 11.53
N CYS A 9 -14.53 32.97 12.35
CA CYS A 9 -14.19 32.78 13.75
C CYS A 9 -15.44 32.37 14.56
N VAL A 10 -16.59 33.01 14.30
CA VAL A 10 -17.87 32.66 14.96
C VAL A 10 -18.37 31.29 14.51
N LEU A 11 -18.23 30.91 13.24
CA LEU A 11 -18.61 29.56 12.79
C LEU A 11 -17.70 28.47 13.38
N ARG A 12 -16.38 28.72 13.52
CA ARG A 12 -15.49 27.78 14.20
C ARG A 12 -15.82 27.66 15.69
N THR A 13 -16.06 28.76 16.39
CA THR A 13 -16.44 28.71 17.81
C THR A 13 -17.82 28.05 18.00
N ALA A 14 -18.77 28.27 17.09
CA ALA A 14 -20.09 27.64 17.13
C ALA A 14 -20.04 26.15 16.75
N LEU A 15 -19.24 25.74 15.77
CA LEU A 15 -19.10 24.34 15.36
C LEU A 15 -18.27 23.53 16.37
N THR A 16 -17.25 24.14 16.99
CA THR A 16 -16.53 23.55 18.12
C THR A 16 -17.43 23.47 19.36
N ALA A 17 -18.30 24.45 19.61
CA ALA A 17 -19.28 24.38 20.70
C ALA A 17 -20.38 23.32 20.47
N VAL A 18 -20.83 23.11 19.22
CA VAL A 18 -21.86 22.11 18.87
C VAL A 18 -21.30 20.67 18.85
N VAL A 19 -20.01 20.50 18.55
CA VAL A 19 -19.33 19.20 18.66
C VAL A 19 -18.96 18.89 20.12
N LEU A 20 -18.62 19.89 20.93
CA LEU A 20 -18.41 19.73 22.38
C LEU A 20 -19.73 19.58 23.17
N SER A 21 -20.89 19.95 22.62
CA SER A 21 -22.18 19.80 23.30
C SER A 21 -22.80 18.40 23.15
N ASN A 22 -22.19 17.50 22.38
CA ASN A 22 -22.64 16.12 22.19
C ASN A 22 -21.57 15.08 22.51
N THR A 23 -20.42 15.46 23.10
CA THR A 23 -19.55 14.47 23.74
C THR A 23 -20.31 13.88 24.91
N SER A 24 -20.71 12.62 24.79
CA SER A 24 -21.14 11.77 25.89
C SER A 24 -20.34 12.11 27.14
N LEU A 25 -21.04 12.49 28.20
CA LEU A 25 -20.50 12.91 29.49
C LEU A 25 -19.35 11.98 29.93
N LEU A 26 -18.09 12.43 29.78
CA LEU A 26 -16.99 11.84 30.53
C LEU A 26 -17.32 12.06 32.00
N ALA A 27 -17.29 11.00 32.79
CA ALA A 27 -17.79 11.06 34.16
C ALA A 27 -16.93 12.01 35.02
N THR A 28 -15.61 12.03 34.80
CA THR A 28 -14.63 12.94 35.44
C THR A 28 -13.25 12.82 34.74
N ASP A 29 -12.54 13.96 34.58
CA ASP A 29 -11.13 13.99 34.18
C ASP A 29 -10.22 14.02 35.42
N TYR A 30 -9.15 13.22 35.41
CA TYR A 30 -8.13 13.15 36.46
C TYR A 30 -6.77 13.56 35.92
N TYR A 31 -5.88 14.05 36.78
CA TYR A 31 -4.58 14.60 36.39
C TYR A 31 -3.43 13.94 37.13
N VAL A 32 -2.38 13.60 36.39
CA VAL A 32 -1.10 13.09 36.90
C VAL A 32 0.03 14.02 36.46
N ASP A 33 0.88 14.42 37.41
CA ASP A 33 2.06 15.24 37.18
C ASP A 33 3.18 14.80 38.13
N GLY A 34 4.23 14.17 37.58
CA GLY A 34 5.32 13.62 38.36
C GLY A 34 6.15 14.65 39.15
N LEU A 35 6.13 15.92 38.72
CA LEU A 35 6.87 17.01 39.36
C LEU A 35 6.05 17.73 40.43
N ARG A 36 4.77 18.02 40.15
CA ARG A 36 3.91 18.83 41.03
C ARG A 36 2.97 18.00 41.90
N GLY A 37 2.75 16.74 41.54
CA GLY A 37 1.71 15.91 42.14
C GLY A 37 2.05 15.33 43.52
N ILE A 38 1.01 14.90 44.23
CA ILE A 38 1.09 14.20 45.52
C ILE A 38 0.10 13.04 45.51
N ASP A 39 0.57 11.83 45.84
CA ASP A 39 -0.26 10.62 45.89
C ASP A 39 -1.08 10.53 47.17
N GLN A 40 -2.15 11.33 47.26
CA GLN A 40 -3.09 11.36 48.37
C GLN A 40 -4.54 11.27 47.90
N PRO A 41 -5.49 10.77 48.74
CA PRO A 41 -6.87 10.53 48.30
C PRO A 41 -7.61 11.76 47.79
N ALA A 42 -7.32 12.96 48.31
CA ALA A 42 -7.96 14.20 47.92
C ALA A 42 -7.38 14.84 46.63
N GLY A 43 -6.39 14.21 45.98
CA GLY A 43 -5.75 14.70 44.76
C GLY A 43 -6.48 14.32 43.46
N GLY A 44 -5.74 14.37 42.34
CA GLY A 44 -6.21 13.97 41.01
C GLY A 44 -6.88 15.09 40.21
N SER A 45 -6.91 16.32 40.73
CA SER A 45 -7.43 17.50 40.00
C SER A 45 -6.30 18.24 39.27
N ALA A 46 -6.65 19.11 38.33
CA ALA A 46 -5.67 19.94 37.62
C ALA A 46 -4.80 20.81 38.56
N THR A 47 -5.35 21.23 39.70
CA THR A 47 -4.65 22.06 40.71
C THR A 47 -3.91 21.24 41.77
N GLN A 48 -4.29 19.98 41.96
CA GLN A 48 -3.66 19.04 42.89
C GLN A 48 -3.53 17.67 42.21
N PRO A 49 -2.66 17.54 41.19
CA PRO A 49 -2.54 16.29 40.46
C PRO A 49 -1.95 15.19 41.34
N TRP A 50 -2.18 13.94 40.97
CA TRP A 50 -1.43 12.83 41.55
C TRP A 50 0.00 12.79 41.02
N LYS A 51 0.90 12.17 41.76
CA LYS A 51 2.32 12.07 41.40
C LYS A 51 2.58 10.87 40.50
N SER A 52 1.97 9.72 40.80
CA SER A 52 2.20 8.47 40.06
C SER A 52 0.96 8.00 39.32
N ILE A 53 1.19 7.37 38.16
CA ILE A 53 0.13 6.78 37.33
C ILE A 53 -0.44 5.54 38.03
N ASP A 54 0.41 4.75 38.70
CA ASP A 54 0.01 3.57 39.49
C ASP A 54 -1.03 3.96 40.56
N TYR A 55 -0.78 5.06 41.28
CA TYR A 55 -1.71 5.57 42.29
C TYR A 55 -3.03 6.06 41.66
N ALA A 56 -2.95 6.78 40.54
CA ALA A 56 -4.13 7.27 39.84
C ALA A 56 -5.08 6.14 39.46
N LEU A 57 -4.58 5.09 38.81
CA LEU A 57 -5.39 3.96 38.38
C LEU A 57 -5.97 3.15 39.55
N ALA A 58 -5.25 3.06 40.67
CA ALA A 58 -5.77 2.44 41.89
C ALA A 58 -6.92 3.24 42.54
N ARG A 59 -7.08 4.53 42.21
CA ARG A 59 -8.05 5.45 42.84
C ARG A 59 -9.26 5.81 41.98
N VAL A 60 -9.11 5.89 40.67
CA VAL A 60 -10.19 6.29 39.75
C VAL A 60 -11.41 5.36 39.82
N GLY A 61 -11.21 4.10 40.26
CA GLY A 61 -12.28 3.11 40.35
C GLY A 61 -12.83 2.74 38.97
N VAL A 62 -13.83 1.86 38.94
CA VAL A 62 -14.57 1.56 37.70
C VAL A 62 -15.74 2.56 37.62
N PRO A 63 -15.85 3.36 36.55
CA PRO A 63 -16.96 4.29 36.41
C PRO A 63 -18.30 3.53 36.38
N THR A 64 -19.29 4.01 37.13
CA THR A 64 -20.65 3.45 37.13
C THR A 64 -21.45 3.84 35.88
N THR A 65 -21.08 4.96 35.25
CA THR A 65 -21.59 5.42 33.94
C THR A 65 -20.49 6.19 33.21
N GLY A 66 -20.46 6.13 31.87
CA GLY A 66 -19.48 6.86 31.06
C GLY A 66 -18.05 6.32 31.13
N ARG A 67 -17.09 7.16 30.74
CA ARG A 67 -15.64 6.87 30.77
C ARG A 67 -14.93 7.86 31.68
N HIS A 68 -13.90 7.39 32.37
CA HIS A 68 -12.94 8.25 33.06
C HIS A 68 -11.73 8.49 32.18
N ARG A 69 -11.10 9.65 32.34
CA ARG A 69 -9.89 10.00 31.60
C ARG A 69 -8.80 10.43 32.56
N ILE A 70 -7.60 9.88 32.41
CA ILE A 70 -6.41 10.28 33.15
C ILE A 70 -5.49 11.04 32.20
N LEU A 71 -5.33 12.34 32.48
CA LEU A 71 -4.46 13.26 31.76
C LEU A 71 -3.07 13.27 32.40
N ILE A 72 -2.06 12.83 31.66
CA ILE A 72 -0.69 12.68 32.15
C ILE A 72 0.16 13.84 31.64
N ALA A 73 0.74 14.63 32.54
CA ALA A 73 1.58 15.76 32.18
C ALA A 73 2.78 15.30 31.32
N GLY A 74 2.92 15.88 30.14
CA GLY A 74 4.03 15.57 29.23
C GLY A 74 5.35 16.23 29.62
N ALA A 75 6.34 16.05 28.75
CA ALA A 75 7.72 16.48 28.95
C ALA A 75 8.37 15.92 30.24
N GLN A 76 7.86 14.77 30.70
CA GLN A 76 8.30 14.08 31.91
C GLN A 76 8.47 12.58 31.64
N THR A 77 9.36 11.95 32.39
CA THR A 77 9.55 10.50 32.39
C THR A 77 8.94 9.90 33.66
N TYR A 78 8.08 8.91 33.48
CA TYR A 78 7.42 8.14 34.52
C TYR A 78 7.99 6.72 34.50
N THR A 79 8.80 6.38 35.49
CA THR A 79 9.29 5.00 35.68
C THR A 79 8.21 4.19 36.39
N LEU A 80 7.71 3.15 35.73
CA LEU A 80 6.71 2.26 36.31
C LEU A 80 7.37 1.32 37.32
N SER A 81 6.68 1.03 38.41
CA SER A 81 7.16 0.07 39.42
C SER A 81 7.09 -1.39 38.94
N GLY A 82 6.28 -1.65 37.91
CA GLY A 82 6.05 -2.95 37.31
C GLY A 82 5.00 -2.86 36.20
N SER A 83 4.11 -3.87 36.12
CA SER A 83 2.98 -3.85 35.19
C SER A 83 1.81 -3.05 35.73
N LEU A 84 1.38 -2.06 34.96
CA LEU A 84 0.29 -1.18 35.27
C LEU A 84 -1.02 -1.78 34.74
N ARG A 85 -1.93 -2.11 35.66
CA ARG A 85 -3.20 -2.76 35.33
C ARG A 85 -4.25 -1.71 34.93
N LEU A 86 -4.71 -1.79 33.69
CA LEU A 86 -5.75 -0.91 33.15
C LEU A 86 -7.12 -1.33 33.67
N ALA A 87 -7.86 -0.37 34.21
CA ALA A 87 -9.26 -0.56 34.58
C ALA A 87 -10.17 -0.35 33.34
N SER A 88 -11.28 -1.07 33.30
CA SER A 88 -12.32 -0.93 32.29
C SER A 88 -12.83 0.52 32.24
N ASN A 89 -13.03 1.07 31.04
CA ASN A 89 -13.55 2.44 30.82
C ASN A 89 -12.66 3.57 31.40
N VAL A 90 -11.35 3.35 31.50
CA VAL A 90 -10.37 4.37 31.89
C VAL A 90 -9.40 4.66 30.75
N ASP A 91 -9.42 5.89 30.26
CA ASP A 91 -8.58 6.36 29.16
C ASP A 91 -7.29 6.97 29.69
N LEU A 92 -6.18 6.78 28.97
CA LEU A 92 -4.89 7.41 29.26
C LEU A 92 -4.51 8.38 28.14
N GLU A 93 -4.37 9.65 28.46
CA GLU A 93 -4.03 10.69 27.48
C GLU A 93 -2.85 11.53 27.97
N GLY A 94 -1.76 11.52 27.21
CA GLY A 94 -0.62 12.40 27.44
C GLY A 94 -0.91 13.84 27.04
N ILE A 95 -0.53 14.79 27.88
CA ILE A 95 -0.59 16.23 27.60
C ILE A 95 0.71 16.65 26.90
N GLY A 96 0.69 16.78 25.58
CA GLY A 96 1.86 17.18 24.80
C GLY A 96 1.82 16.63 23.37
N VAL A 97 2.71 17.13 22.50
CA VAL A 97 2.84 16.66 21.11
C VAL A 97 4.31 16.34 20.80
N GLY A 98 4.54 15.42 19.86
CA GLY A 98 5.90 15.04 19.43
C GLY A 98 6.78 14.57 20.59
N SER A 99 7.91 15.24 20.82
CA SER A 99 8.84 14.94 21.92
C SER A 99 8.36 15.41 23.30
N GLN A 100 7.30 16.22 23.38
CA GLN A 100 6.73 16.69 24.64
C GLN A 100 5.71 15.71 25.22
N ARG A 101 5.47 14.56 24.60
CA ARG A 101 4.61 13.51 25.15
C ARG A 101 5.23 12.93 26.43
N PRO A 102 4.43 12.47 27.41
CA PRO A 102 4.96 11.75 28.57
C PRO A 102 5.64 10.45 28.15
N ILE A 103 6.78 10.16 28.77
CA ILE A 103 7.57 8.95 28.54
C ILE A 103 7.33 7.98 29.69
N LEU A 104 6.81 6.80 29.39
CA LEU A 104 6.58 5.71 30.34
C LEU A 104 7.73 4.72 30.17
N THR A 105 8.57 4.56 31.20
CA THR A 105 9.66 3.60 31.19
C THR A 105 9.25 2.34 31.94
N VAL A 106 9.19 1.22 31.22
CA VAL A 106 8.79 -0.09 31.73
C VAL A 106 10.04 -0.88 32.17
N PRO A 107 10.06 -1.47 33.38
CA PRO A 107 11.15 -2.35 33.80
C PRO A 107 11.33 -3.55 32.86
N THR A 108 12.58 -3.97 32.58
CA THR A 108 12.95 -4.95 31.54
C THR A 108 12.12 -6.24 31.52
N ASN A 109 11.68 -6.74 32.67
CA ASN A 109 10.94 -8.00 32.79
C ASN A 109 9.43 -7.83 32.97
N ALA A 110 8.93 -6.60 32.93
CA ALA A 110 7.52 -6.29 33.07
C ALA A 110 6.86 -5.99 31.72
N SER A 111 5.56 -6.27 31.62
CA SER A 111 4.69 -5.67 30.60
C SER A 111 4.24 -4.30 31.08
N GLY A 112 4.17 -3.28 30.22
CA GLY A 112 3.86 -1.91 30.59
C GLY A 112 2.42 -1.73 31.05
N LEU A 113 1.51 -1.59 30.08
CA LEU A 113 0.07 -1.47 30.32
C LEU A 113 -0.57 -2.86 30.11
N VAL A 114 -1.23 -3.40 31.13
CA VAL A 114 -1.80 -4.76 31.11
C VAL A 114 -3.30 -4.69 31.41
N HIS A 115 -4.11 -5.41 30.63
CA HIS A 115 -5.48 -5.70 31.01
C HIS A 115 -5.72 -7.21 30.93
N ASP A 116 -6.06 -7.83 32.06
CA ASP A 116 -6.25 -9.28 32.20
C ASP A 116 -7.56 -9.66 32.91
N ARG A 117 -8.50 -8.71 33.03
CA ARG A 117 -9.80 -8.93 33.68
C ARG A 117 -10.87 -9.43 32.70
N TYR A 118 -11.93 -10.00 33.26
CA TYR A 118 -13.07 -10.61 32.56
C TYR A 118 -14.22 -9.62 32.39
N GLU A 119 -13.96 -8.45 31.82
CA GLU A 119 -14.95 -7.38 31.68
C GLU A 119 -14.86 -6.74 30.30
N ASP A 120 -15.95 -6.11 29.86
CA ASP A 120 -15.93 -5.33 28.62
C ASP A 120 -14.92 -4.19 28.76
N LEU A 121 -13.96 -4.14 27.85
CA LEU A 121 -12.92 -3.12 27.84
C LEU A 121 -13.16 -2.14 26.70
N THR A 122 -13.56 -0.92 27.06
CA THR A 122 -13.37 0.26 26.22
C THR A 122 -12.16 1.01 26.74
N LEU A 123 -11.13 1.17 25.90
CA LEU A 123 -9.85 1.76 26.28
C LEU A 123 -9.34 2.67 25.17
N GLU A 124 -8.85 3.84 25.56
CA GLU A 124 -8.20 4.78 24.66
C GLU A 124 -6.84 5.21 25.20
N LEU A 125 -5.81 5.03 24.38
CA LEU A 125 -4.44 5.42 24.67
C LEU A 125 -4.02 6.51 23.70
N ARG A 126 -3.70 7.70 24.21
CA ARG A 126 -3.35 8.85 23.36
C ARG A 126 -2.06 9.52 23.74
N ARG A 127 -1.24 9.81 22.73
CA ARG A 127 -0.06 10.69 22.85
C ARG A 127 0.90 10.25 23.96
N LEU A 128 1.16 8.96 24.07
CA LEU A 128 2.11 8.37 25.03
C LEU A 128 3.38 7.92 24.31
N ILE A 129 4.52 7.98 24.99
CA ILE A 129 5.75 7.30 24.57
C ILE A 129 6.00 6.18 25.57
N VAL A 130 6.01 4.92 25.16
CA VAL A 130 6.28 3.77 26.04
C VAL A 130 7.59 3.11 25.63
N THR A 131 8.52 2.98 26.58
CA THR A 131 9.88 2.50 26.33
C THR A 131 10.31 1.40 27.28
N GLY A 132 11.12 0.46 26.79
CA GLY A 132 11.66 -0.63 27.59
C GLY A 132 10.63 -1.72 27.91
N GLY A 133 11.00 -2.61 28.83
CA GLY A 133 10.17 -3.74 29.26
C GLY A 133 10.09 -4.88 28.25
N ARG A 134 9.31 -5.88 28.63
CA ARG A 134 9.02 -7.04 27.80
C ARG A 134 7.98 -6.72 26.73
N ARG A 135 6.89 -6.09 27.18
CA ARG A 135 5.77 -5.65 26.34
C ARG A 135 5.38 -4.23 26.70
N ALA A 136 4.99 -3.39 25.74
CA ALA A 136 4.52 -2.05 26.07
C ALA A 136 3.05 -2.10 26.49
N VAL A 137 2.22 -2.84 25.75
CA VAL A 137 0.80 -3.07 26.03
C VAL A 137 0.48 -4.54 25.82
N GLU A 138 -0.21 -5.14 26.80
CA GLU A 138 -0.66 -6.54 26.78
C GLU A 138 -2.14 -6.61 27.17
N LEU A 139 -3.00 -6.86 26.20
CA LEU A 139 -4.44 -7.00 26.41
C LEU A 139 -4.85 -8.45 26.25
N GLY A 140 -5.29 -9.07 27.35
CA GLY A 140 -6.05 -10.31 27.33
C GLY A 140 -7.51 -10.02 27.00
N THR A 141 -8.14 -10.87 26.18
CA THR A 141 -9.51 -10.60 25.70
C THR A 141 -10.54 -11.54 26.33
N ARG A 142 -11.51 -11.00 27.08
CA ARG A 142 -12.92 -11.46 27.25
C ARG A 142 -13.71 -10.31 27.92
N PRO A 143 -15.00 -9.99 27.60
CA PRO A 143 -15.85 -10.39 26.48
C PRO A 143 -15.77 -9.42 25.27
N ARG A 144 -16.00 -8.10 25.41
CA ARG A 144 -15.92 -7.11 24.31
C ARG A 144 -14.65 -6.24 24.42
N LEU A 145 -13.96 -6.00 23.31
CA LEU A 145 -12.83 -5.05 23.23
C LEU A 145 -13.16 -3.93 22.24
N ASP A 146 -13.09 -2.69 22.72
CA ASP A 146 -13.08 -1.47 21.92
C ASP A 146 -11.83 -0.67 22.28
N LEU A 147 -10.81 -0.73 21.41
CA LEU A 147 -9.50 -0.14 21.65
C LEU A 147 -9.18 0.93 20.61
N ASP A 148 -8.87 2.14 21.07
CA ASP A 148 -8.33 3.22 20.22
C ASP A 148 -6.93 3.61 20.71
N VAL A 149 -5.91 3.45 19.86
CA VAL A 149 -4.52 3.85 20.15
C VAL A 149 -4.11 4.93 19.15
N VAL A 150 -3.94 6.17 19.63
CA VAL A 150 -3.73 7.34 18.77
C VAL A 150 -2.45 8.08 19.13
N ASP A 151 -1.62 8.35 18.13
CA ASP A 151 -0.40 9.17 18.23
C ASP A 151 0.55 8.70 19.35
N CYS A 152 0.64 7.38 19.57
CA CYS A 152 1.54 6.77 20.55
C CYS A 152 2.84 6.31 19.89
N SER A 153 3.94 6.26 20.65
CA SER A 153 5.20 5.66 20.18
C SER A 153 5.65 4.58 21.14
N PHE A 154 5.97 3.41 20.61
CA PHE A 154 6.41 2.25 21.36
C PHE A 154 7.81 1.85 20.89
N SER A 155 8.77 1.73 21.82
CA SER A 155 10.11 1.30 21.42
C SER A 155 10.93 0.59 22.49
N GLY A 156 11.84 -0.26 22.04
CA GLY A 156 12.82 -0.92 22.91
C GLY A 156 12.23 -2.02 23.79
N GLN A 157 11.11 -2.61 23.40
CA GLN A 157 10.57 -3.81 24.04
C GLN A 157 11.43 -5.03 23.67
N SER A 158 11.67 -5.92 24.65
CA SER A 158 12.44 -7.14 24.42
C SER A 158 11.65 -8.26 23.74
N GLU A 159 10.32 -8.17 23.68
CA GLU A 159 9.46 -9.10 22.93
C GLU A 159 8.58 -8.37 21.91
N ILE A 160 7.57 -7.62 22.36
CA ILE A 160 6.49 -7.09 21.51
C ILE A 160 6.10 -5.69 21.97
N CYS A 161 5.88 -4.71 21.08
CA CYS A 161 5.34 -3.43 21.53
C CYS A 161 3.87 -3.56 22.00
N LEU A 162 2.94 -3.88 21.09
CA LEU A 162 1.52 -4.01 21.39
C LEU A 162 1.03 -5.43 21.08
N GLU A 163 0.51 -6.13 22.10
CA GLU A 163 -0.09 -7.45 21.95
C GLU A 163 -1.56 -7.44 22.38
N ILE A 164 -2.42 -7.90 21.47
CA ILE A 164 -3.86 -8.10 21.70
C ILE A 164 -4.13 -9.60 21.50
N SER A 165 -4.40 -10.33 22.59
CA SER A 165 -4.50 -11.79 22.59
C SER A 165 -5.93 -12.30 22.83
N GLY A 166 -6.53 -12.77 21.74
CA GLY A 166 -7.88 -13.28 21.52
C GLY A 166 -8.23 -14.69 21.99
N ASN A 167 -7.79 -15.19 23.16
CA ASN A 167 -7.73 -16.65 23.32
C ASN A 167 -9.06 -17.40 23.59
N GLN A 168 -10.20 -16.75 23.90
CA GLN A 168 -11.26 -17.49 24.61
C GLN A 168 -12.77 -17.13 24.43
N VAL A 169 -13.24 -16.07 23.75
CA VAL A 169 -14.71 -15.80 23.61
C VAL A 169 -15.11 -15.07 22.32
N ALA A 170 -16.28 -15.43 21.76
CA ALA A 170 -16.84 -15.04 20.45
C ALA A 170 -17.55 -13.68 20.35
N LEU A 171 -16.99 -12.62 20.93
CA LEU A 171 -17.62 -11.30 20.88
C LEU A 171 -16.90 -10.35 19.94
N PRO A 172 -17.60 -9.34 19.41
CA PRO A 172 -17.02 -8.43 18.45
C PRO A 172 -15.89 -7.61 19.07
N MET A 173 -14.77 -7.54 18.35
CA MET A 173 -13.63 -6.71 18.70
C MET A 173 -13.49 -5.57 17.69
N GLN A 174 -13.37 -4.34 18.18
CA GLN A 174 -13.02 -3.18 17.37
C GLN A 174 -11.70 -2.62 17.88
N VAL A 175 -10.71 -2.58 16.99
CA VAL A 175 -9.37 -2.07 17.32
C VAL A 175 -8.98 -1.05 16.26
N GLU A 176 -8.67 0.16 16.69
CA GLU A 176 -8.22 1.25 15.84
C GLU A 176 -6.86 1.73 16.34
N ILE A 177 -5.86 1.74 15.46
CA ILE A 177 -4.50 2.17 15.78
C ILE A 177 -4.12 3.21 14.73
N ARG A 178 -3.91 4.46 15.15
CA ARG A 178 -3.69 5.59 14.25
C ARG A 178 -2.46 6.40 14.61
N GLY A 179 -1.65 6.77 13.63
CA GLY A 179 -0.55 7.72 13.84
C GLY A 179 0.54 7.21 14.80
N CYS A 180 0.67 5.88 14.96
CA CYS A 180 1.56 5.29 15.95
C CYS A 180 2.91 4.89 15.37
N ASP A 181 3.97 5.00 16.18
CA ASP A 181 5.31 4.52 15.83
C ASP A 181 5.68 3.26 16.62
N PHE A 182 6.24 2.27 15.94
CA PHE A 182 6.75 1.02 16.52
C PHE A 182 8.21 0.86 16.10
N ALA A 183 9.14 0.81 17.05
CA ALA A 183 10.56 0.77 16.71
C ALA A 183 11.43 -0.08 17.66
N ASN A 184 12.47 -0.71 17.11
CA ASN A 184 13.51 -1.41 17.88
C ASN A 184 12.92 -2.48 18.82
N SER A 185 12.09 -3.36 18.29
CA SER A 185 11.50 -4.46 19.07
C SER A 185 11.35 -5.67 18.16
N PRO A 186 11.49 -6.91 18.64
CA PRO A 186 11.34 -8.08 17.80
C PRO A 186 9.99 -8.14 17.06
N LEU A 187 8.95 -7.57 17.66
CA LEU A 187 7.63 -7.40 17.04
C LEU A 187 7.00 -6.05 17.44
N GLY A 188 6.45 -5.33 16.48
CA GLY A 188 5.72 -4.07 16.70
C GLY A 188 4.29 -4.32 17.15
N LEU A 189 3.47 -4.92 16.29
CA LEU A 189 2.08 -5.22 16.61
C LEU A 189 1.81 -6.70 16.45
N LYS A 190 1.25 -7.31 17.50
CA LYS A 190 0.68 -8.65 17.48
C LYS A 190 -0.80 -8.59 17.75
N TRP A 191 -1.58 -9.10 16.81
CA TRP A 191 -3.01 -9.29 17.02
C TRP A 191 -3.36 -10.75 16.82
N GLY A 192 -3.99 -11.35 17.83
CA GLY A 192 -4.55 -12.70 17.77
C GLY A 192 -6.04 -12.62 18.03
N SER A 193 -6.87 -13.18 17.16
CA SER A 193 -8.26 -13.51 17.50
C SER A 193 -8.50 -14.98 17.26
N SER A 194 -9.08 -15.65 18.25
CA SER A 194 -9.54 -17.04 18.14
C SER A 194 -11.05 -17.14 17.92
N PHE A 195 -11.85 -16.09 18.19
CA PHE A 195 -13.31 -16.19 18.14
C PHE A 195 -13.96 -14.84 17.84
N GLY A 196 -15.14 -14.85 17.19
CA GLY A 196 -15.95 -13.66 16.98
C GLY A 196 -15.53 -12.80 15.78
N SER A 197 -16.42 -11.89 15.36
CA SER A 197 -16.13 -10.98 14.24
C SER A 197 -15.19 -9.89 14.75
N SER A 198 -14.08 -9.66 14.06
CA SER A 198 -13.09 -8.68 14.52
C SER A 198 -12.80 -7.68 13.43
N ASN A 199 -12.76 -6.41 13.78
CA ASN A 199 -12.34 -5.35 12.88
C ASN A 199 -11.10 -4.67 13.47
N MET A 200 -9.99 -4.72 12.75
CA MET A 200 -8.77 -4.01 13.10
C MET A 200 -8.41 -3.04 11.99
N ILE A 201 -8.26 -1.78 12.34
CA ILE A 201 -7.84 -0.70 11.45
C ILE A 201 -6.48 -0.18 11.96
N VAL A 202 -5.46 -0.26 11.12
CA VAL A 202 -4.13 0.31 11.37
C VAL A 202 -3.87 1.37 10.30
N GLU A 203 -3.86 2.62 10.70
CA GLU A 203 -3.80 3.76 9.77
C GLU A 203 -2.65 4.71 10.11
N ARG A 204 -1.87 5.13 9.12
CA ARG A 204 -0.83 6.17 9.32
C ARG A 204 0.23 5.77 10.37
N CYS A 205 0.55 4.49 10.49
CA CYS A 205 1.54 3.99 11.44
C CYS A 205 2.90 3.74 10.78
N ALA A 206 3.96 3.81 11.58
CA ALA A 206 5.32 3.51 11.15
C ALA A 206 5.91 2.35 11.95
N PHE A 207 6.55 1.41 11.26
CA PHE A 207 7.19 0.22 11.81
C PHE A 207 8.66 0.22 11.36
N ASP A 208 9.61 0.38 12.28
CA ASP A 208 11.06 0.38 11.97
C ASP A 208 11.82 -0.66 12.81
N ARG A 209 12.34 -1.70 12.16
CA ARG A 209 12.93 -2.87 12.84
C ARG A 209 11.98 -3.45 13.89
N ALA A 210 10.68 -3.46 13.58
CA ALA A 210 9.60 -3.91 14.45
C ALA A 210 8.44 -4.45 13.58
N PRO A 211 8.52 -5.70 13.08
CA PRO A 211 7.53 -6.26 12.17
C PRO A 211 6.11 -6.31 12.76
N MET A 212 5.10 -6.42 11.91
CA MET A 212 3.70 -6.61 12.31
C MET A 212 3.23 -8.03 11.98
N VAL A 213 2.61 -8.69 12.96
CA VAL A 213 2.03 -10.01 12.80
C VAL A 213 0.57 -9.97 13.25
N CYS A 214 -0.33 -10.20 12.30
CA CYS A 214 -1.75 -10.39 12.55
C CYS A 214 -2.08 -11.88 12.35
N THR A 215 -2.66 -12.51 13.35
CA THR A 215 -3.05 -13.92 13.30
C THR A 215 -4.54 -14.00 13.58
N ALA A 216 -5.32 -14.41 12.59
CA ALA A 216 -6.67 -14.92 12.78
C ALA A 216 -6.56 -16.44 13.00
N GLY A 217 -6.55 -16.86 14.27
CA GLY A 217 -6.50 -18.27 14.64
C GLY A 217 -7.91 -18.85 14.81
N TYR A 218 -8.06 -20.15 14.59
CA TYR A 218 -9.13 -21.01 15.14
C TYR A 218 -10.55 -20.44 15.19
N VAL A 219 -11.05 -19.89 14.08
CA VAL A 219 -12.40 -19.32 14.02
C VAL A 219 -13.44 -20.45 14.08
N SER A 220 -13.89 -20.83 15.27
CA SER A 220 -14.81 -21.96 15.45
C SER A 220 -16.30 -21.60 15.28
N TYR A 221 -16.61 -20.37 14.86
CA TYR A 221 -17.97 -19.83 14.72
C TYR A 221 -18.07 -18.97 13.46
N PRO A 222 -19.24 -18.75 12.84
CA PRO A 222 -19.39 -17.84 11.70
C PRO A 222 -18.87 -16.44 12.07
N SER A 223 -17.65 -16.11 11.65
CA SER A 223 -17.08 -14.80 11.94
C SER A 223 -16.27 -14.27 10.77
N ARG A 224 -16.42 -12.96 10.54
CA ARG A 224 -15.61 -12.24 9.58
C ARG A 224 -14.58 -11.43 10.34
N CYS A 225 -13.32 -11.65 10.00
CA CYS A 225 -12.21 -10.83 10.47
C CYS A 225 -11.82 -9.87 9.35
N THR A 226 -11.87 -8.57 9.63
CA THR A 226 -11.44 -7.52 8.71
C THR A 226 -10.17 -6.88 9.25
N PHE A 227 -9.12 -6.84 8.43
CA PHE A 227 -7.87 -6.13 8.69
C PHE A 227 -7.71 -5.07 7.63
N GLU A 228 -7.75 -3.81 8.03
CA GLU A 228 -7.46 -2.68 7.16
C GLU A 228 -6.14 -2.04 7.60
N ILE A 229 -5.12 -2.17 6.76
CA ILE A 229 -3.82 -1.55 6.92
C ILE A 229 -3.71 -0.49 5.84
N ASP A 230 -3.84 0.77 6.23
CA ASP A 230 -3.87 1.87 5.28
C ASP A 230 -2.79 2.89 5.59
N ASN A 231 -2.06 3.28 4.55
CA ASN A 231 -1.09 4.35 4.62
C ASN A 231 -0.06 4.14 5.75
N CYS A 232 0.48 2.93 5.86
CA CYS A 232 1.51 2.58 6.83
C CYS A 232 2.90 2.48 6.18
N VAL A 233 3.95 2.63 6.98
CA VAL A 233 5.34 2.54 6.53
C VAL A 233 6.07 1.43 7.30
N PHE A 234 6.73 0.53 6.58
CA PHE A 234 7.48 -0.60 7.13
C PHE A 234 8.93 -0.58 6.65
N LEU A 235 9.86 -0.40 7.58
CA LEU A 235 11.28 -0.23 7.33
C LEU A 235 12.10 -1.30 8.05
N ARG A 236 12.98 -1.99 7.32
CA ARG A 236 14.06 -2.81 7.91
C ARG A 236 13.56 -3.90 8.87
N CYS A 237 12.38 -4.47 8.61
CA CYS A 237 11.85 -5.61 9.34
C CYS A 237 12.62 -6.87 8.92
N ALA A 238 13.11 -7.63 9.91
CA ALA A 238 13.99 -8.78 9.66
C ALA A 238 13.33 -9.93 8.88
N ASP A 239 12.03 -10.14 9.09
CA ASP A 239 11.22 -11.17 8.42
C ASP A 239 10.17 -10.52 7.49
N ALA A 240 8.90 -10.95 7.60
CA ALA A 240 7.79 -10.28 6.95
C ALA A 240 7.45 -8.99 7.71
N ALA A 241 7.43 -7.85 7.00
CA ALA A 241 7.01 -6.58 7.56
C ALA A 241 5.54 -6.61 8.00
N LEU A 242 4.68 -7.20 7.17
CA LEU A 242 3.31 -7.55 7.50
C LEU A 242 3.08 -9.04 7.25
N SER A 243 2.71 -9.80 8.28
CA SER A 243 2.27 -11.19 8.15
C SER A 243 0.85 -11.35 8.65
N VAL A 244 -0.05 -11.82 7.80
CA VAL A 244 -1.42 -12.19 8.14
C VAL A 244 -1.59 -13.68 7.98
N ARG A 245 -2.06 -14.38 9.01
CA ARG A 245 -2.33 -15.82 8.95
C ARG A 245 -3.77 -16.12 9.33
N GLY A 246 -4.48 -16.90 8.52
CA GLY A 246 -5.85 -17.36 8.78
C GLY A 246 -5.95 -18.89 8.67
N TRP A 247 -6.01 -19.61 9.80
CA TRP A 247 -5.94 -21.09 9.84
C TRP A 247 -7.15 -21.74 10.52
N ASN A 248 -7.47 -22.99 10.12
CA ASN A 248 -8.36 -23.94 10.82
C ASN A 248 -9.74 -23.38 11.27
N ALA A 249 -10.63 -22.99 10.34
CA ALA A 249 -12.05 -22.81 10.68
C ALA A 249 -12.86 -24.07 10.28
N PRO A 250 -13.49 -24.75 11.25
CA PRO A 250 -14.34 -25.91 10.96
C PRO A 250 -15.68 -25.56 10.30
N GLU A 251 -16.08 -24.29 10.25
CA GLU A 251 -17.42 -23.87 9.79
C GLU A 251 -17.41 -23.07 8.48
N GLU A 252 -18.49 -23.24 7.70
CA GLU A 252 -18.68 -22.70 6.33
C GLU A 252 -18.67 -21.16 6.24
N HIS A 253 -18.83 -20.45 7.35
CA HIS A 253 -19.08 -18.99 7.35
C HIS A 253 -17.91 -18.14 7.86
N SER A 254 -16.75 -18.74 8.14
CA SER A 254 -15.57 -17.99 8.57
C SER A 254 -14.86 -17.36 7.39
N GLY A 255 -14.54 -16.06 7.48
CA GLY A 255 -13.86 -15.34 6.41
C GLY A 255 -12.86 -14.29 6.88
N LEU A 256 -11.87 -14.05 6.03
CA LEU A 256 -10.79 -13.07 6.22
C LEU A 256 -10.87 -12.00 5.13
N ASP A 257 -11.06 -10.74 5.50
CA ASP A 257 -10.99 -9.58 4.59
C ASP A 257 -9.74 -8.76 4.96
N LEU A 258 -8.64 -8.98 4.23
CA LEU A 258 -7.38 -8.26 4.39
C LEU A 258 -7.28 -7.18 3.32
N ARG A 259 -7.07 -5.93 3.74
CA ARG A 259 -6.88 -4.78 2.86
C ARG A 259 -5.60 -4.05 3.25
N VAL A 260 -4.63 -4.01 2.34
CA VAL A 260 -3.37 -3.29 2.48
C VAL A 260 -3.33 -2.22 1.40
N ARG A 261 -3.46 -0.95 1.79
CA ARG A 261 -3.57 0.17 0.84
C ARG A 261 -2.53 1.24 1.12
N ARG A 262 -1.98 1.84 0.06
CA ARG A 262 -1.15 3.05 0.16
C ARG A 262 0.05 2.90 1.11
N CYS A 263 0.57 1.68 1.27
CA CYS A 263 1.65 1.39 2.20
C CYS A 263 3.02 1.48 1.51
N ALA A 264 4.08 1.74 2.28
CA ALA A 264 5.46 1.60 1.82
C ALA A 264 6.18 0.52 2.60
N PHE A 265 6.87 -0.35 1.86
CA PHE A 265 7.74 -1.38 2.37
C PHE A 265 9.15 -1.11 1.82
N ARG A 266 10.14 -1.09 2.71
CA ARG A 266 11.53 -0.86 2.32
C ARG A 266 12.51 -1.68 3.12
N ASP A 267 13.47 -2.27 2.43
CA ASP A 267 14.60 -3.01 3.02
C ASP A 267 14.12 -4.13 3.97
N ASN A 268 13.00 -4.79 3.63
CA ASN A 268 12.42 -5.91 4.40
C ASN A 268 12.70 -7.22 3.68
N ARG A 269 12.80 -8.35 4.39
CA ARG A 269 12.89 -9.65 3.73
C ARG A 269 11.62 -9.95 2.92
N VAL A 270 10.46 -9.93 3.58
CA VAL A 270 9.16 -10.01 2.90
C VAL A 270 8.37 -8.73 3.18
N GLY A 271 7.80 -8.11 2.15
CA GLY A 271 6.97 -6.90 2.32
C GLY A 271 5.64 -7.23 3.00
N CYS A 272 4.72 -7.81 2.24
CA CYS A 272 3.41 -8.25 2.71
C CYS A 272 3.25 -9.76 2.50
N SER A 273 2.89 -10.49 3.54
CA SER A 273 2.65 -11.93 3.51
C SER A 273 1.27 -12.27 4.04
N ALA A 274 0.48 -13.05 3.29
CA ALA A 274 -0.82 -13.55 3.70
C ALA A 274 -0.88 -15.07 3.50
N GLU A 275 -1.06 -15.84 4.59
CA GLU A 275 -1.25 -17.29 4.53
C GLU A 275 -2.67 -17.64 4.99
N VAL A 276 -3.49 -18.20 4.10
CA VAL A 276 -4.92 -18.35 4.34
C VAL A 276 -5.45 -19.74 3.98
N GLU A 277 -6.24 -20.30 4.89
CA GLU A 277 -7.02 -21.55 4.76
C GLU A 277 -8.53 -21.28 4.84
N LEU A 278 -8.95 -20.01 4.92
CA LEU A 278 -10.33 -19.58 5.09
C LEU A 278 -10.82 -18.84 3.86
N GLN A 279 -12.15 -18.74 3.67
CA GLN A 279 -12.72 -17.86 2.65
C GLN A 279 -12.09 -16.47 2.79
N SER A 280 -11.31 -16.06 1.80
CA SER A 280 -10.45 -14.88 1.94
C SER A 280 -10.67 -13.89 0.82
N ARG A 281 -10.75 -12.62 1.18
CA ARG A 281 -10.60 -11.50 0.27
C ARG A 281 -9.33 -10.79 0.68
N ILE A 282 -8.33 -10.82 -0.19
CA ILE A 282 -7.06 -10.14 0.01
C ILE A 282 -6.98 -9.00 -0.99
N GLU A 283 -6.69 -7.79 -0.53
CA GLU A 283 -6.42 -6.64 -1.37
C GLU A 283 -5.07 -6.07 -0.98
N VAL A 284 -4.14 -5.94 -1.94
CA VAL A 284 -2.89 -5.20 -1.77
C VAL A 284 -2.83 -4.19 -2.90
N SER A 285 -3.12 -2.92 -2.60
CA SER A 285 -3.26 -1.90 -3.61
C SER A 285 -2.50 -0.61 -3.31
N GLU A 286 -2.14 0.12 -4.37
CA GLU A 286 -1.51 1.44 -4.31
C GLU A 286 -0.27 1.49 -3.42
N SER A 287 0.46 0.38 -3.28
CA SER A 287 1.57 0.24 -2.33
C SER A 287 2.92 0.20 -3.03
N THR A 288 3.97 0.64 -2.33
CA THR A 288 5.35 0.66 -2.86
C THR A 288 6.22 -0.33 -2.10
N PHE A 289 6.99 -1.12 -2.83
CA PHE A 289 7.89 -2.15 -2.31
C PHE A 289 9.28 -1.93 -2.92
N PHE A 290 10.29 -1.77 -2.07
CA PHE A 290 11.65 -1.48 -2.51
C PHE A 290 12.70 -2.28 -1.73
N ARG A 291 13.56 -2.99 -2.46
CA ARG A 291 14.65 -3.84 -1.92
C ARG A 291 14.11 -4.90 -0.95
N HIS A 292 13.48 -5.91 -1.52
CA HIS A 292 12.93 -7.05 -0.77
C HIS A 292 13.52 -8.36 -1.24
N GLU A 293 13.38 -9.44 -0.46
CA GLU A 293 13.48 -10.78 -1.04
C GLU A 293 12.21 -11.06 -1.86
N THR A 294 11.05 -10.95 -1.20
CA THR A 294 9.73 -11.04 -1.84
C THR A 294 8.85 -9.85 -1.46
N ALA A 295 8.28 -9.12 -2.43
CA ALA A 295 7.48 -7.95 -2.10
C ALA A 295 6.08 -8.32 -1.59
N VAL A 296 5.33 -9.12 -2.34
CA VAL A 296 4.01 -9.65 -1.94
C VAL A 296 4.04 -11.18 -2.02
N HIS A 297 3.63 -11.84 -0.94
CA HIS A 297 3.60 -13.31 -0.85
C HIS A 297 2.24 -13.77 -0.33
N ILE A 298 1.44 -14.42 -1.18
CA ILE A 298 0.15 -14.98 -0.83
C ILE A 298 0.24 -16.50 -0.90
N VAL A 299 -0.06 -17.15 0.23
CA VAL A 299 -0.17 -18.60 0.33
C VAL A 299 -1.61 -18.96 0.58
N GLY A 300 -2.26 -19.54 -0.43
CA GLY A 300 -3.59 -20.09 -0.30
C GLY A 300 -3.52 -21.60 -0.06
N ARG A 301 -4.23 -22.12 0.91
CA ARG A 301 -4.45 -23.57 1.07
C ARG A 301 -5.93 -23.83 0.93
N GLY A 302 -6.31 -24.47 -0.17
CA GLY A 302 -7.68 -24.59 -0.61
C GLY A 302 -8.58 -25.36 0.37
N ASP A 303 -9.72 -24.78 0.71
CA ASP A 303 -10.88 -25.51 1.20
C ASP A 303 -11.93 -25.60 0.06
N THR A 304 -13.21 -25.82 0.33
CA THR A 304 -14.26 -25.84 -0.71
C THR A 304 -14.83 -24.46 -1.06
N ARG A 305 -14.22 -23.37 -0.58
CA ARG A 305 -14.76 -22.01 -0.63
C ARG A 305 -14.09 -21.16 -1.71
N ASP A 306 -14.70 -20.00 -1.95
CA ASP A 306 -14.24 -19.00 -2.91
C ASP A 306 -13.29 -18.01 -2.26
N HIS A 307 -12.10 -17.86 -2.83
CA HIS A 307 -11.10 -16.90 -2.39
C HIS A 307 -10.83 -15.88 -3.50
N SER A 308 -10.47 -14.67 -3.10
CA SER A 308 -10.05 -13.62 -4.02
C SER A 308 -8.80 -12.90 -3.53
N ALA A 309 -7.90 -12.56 -4.45
CA ALA A 309 -6.75 -11.72 -4.20
C ALA A 309 -6.66 -10.64 -5.29
N ASP A 310 -6.81 -9.37 -4.91
CA ASP A 310 -6.69 -8.19 -5.77
C ASP A 310 -5.39 -7.46 -5.47
N LEU A 311 -4.48 -7.46 -6.44
CA LEU A 311 -3.13 -6.91 -6.34
C LEU A 311 -3.00 -5.79 -7.37
N SER A 312 -3.31 -4.55 -7.01
CA SER A 312 -3.47 -3.48 -8.00
C SER A 312 -2.69 -2.20 -7.72
N ARG A 313 -2.18 -1.55 -8.77
CA ARG A 313 -1.50 -0.25 -8.71
C ARG A 313 -0.28 -0.23 -7.78
N ASN A 314 0.40 -1.36 -7.63
CA ASN A 314 1.61 -1.45 -6.80
C ASN A 314 2.87 -1.07 -7.61
N VAL A 315 3.87 -0.52 -6.92
CA VAL A 315 5.21 -0.27 -7.49
C VAL A 315 6.20 -1.14 -6.74
N ILE A 316 6.76 -2.13 -7.42
CA ILE A 316 7.67 -3.13 -6.85
C ILE A 316 9.02 -3.03 -7.55
N ARG A 317 10.09 -2.87 -6.77
CA ARG A 317 11.44 -2.72 -7.31
C ARG A 317 12.49 -3.45 -6.51
N GLN A 318 13.47 -4.00 -7.24
CA GLN A 318 14.66 -4.62 -6.67
C GLN A 318 14.32 -5.78 -5.71
N ALA A 319 13.35 -6.63 -6.08
CA ALA A 319 13.10 -7.86 -5.34
C ALA A 319 14.16 -8.91 -5.71
N SER A 320 14.95 -9.38 -4.74
CA SER A 320 16.04 -10.34 -4.99
C SER A 320 15.55 -11.75 -5.29
N SER A 321 14.28 -12.07 -5.00
CA SER A 321 13.63 -13.33 -5.37
C SER A 321 12.40 -13.10 -6.25
N THR A 322 11.30 -12.60 -5.69
CA THR A 322 10.04 -12.46 -6.45
C THR A 322 9.34 -11.14 -6.14
N GLY A 323 8.84 -10.44 -7.14
CA GLY A 323 7.98 -9.27 -6.91
C GLY A 323 6.67 -9.68 -6.26
N ILE A 324 5.79 -10.33 -7.02
CA ILE A 324 4.52 -10.88 -6.53
C ILE A 324 4.60 -12.40 -6.60
N ASP A 325 4.40 -13.08 -5.48
CA ASP A 325 4.32 -14.53 -5.40
C ASP A 325 2.95 -14.96 -4.86
N VAL A 326 2.21 -15.73 -5.65
CA VAL A 326 0.94 -16.33 -5.27
C VAL A 326 1.05 -17.84 -5.39
N SER A 327 1.09 -18.52 -4.25
CA SER A 327 1.23 -19.96 -4.15
C SER A 327 -0.05 -20.59 -3.58
N LEU A 328 -0.79 -21.30 -4.41
CA LEU A 328 -2.08 -21.92 -4.09
C LEU A 328 -1.95 -23.44 -4.04
N PHE A 329 -2.22 -24.02 -2.89
CA PHE A 329 -2.09 -25.46 -2.63
C PHE A 329 -3.45 -26.10 -2.43
N HIS A 330 -3.57 -27.38 -2.79
CA HIS A 330 -4.74 -28.18 -2.43
C HIS A 330 -4.77 -28.41 -0.91
N GLY A 331 -5.84 -28.00 -0.23
CA GLY A 331 -6.06 -28.40 1.15
C GLY A 331 -6.82 -29.71 1.26
N LYS A 332 -7.17 -30.11 2.48
CA LYS A 332 -7.69 -31.46 2.77
C LYS A 332 -9.16 -31.68 2.36
N GLN A 333 -9.91 -30.62 2.03
CA GLN A 333 -11.38 -30.65 2.09
C GLN A 333 -12.11 -30.60 0.73
N GLY A 334 -11.40 -30.59 -0.41
CA GLY A 334 -12.03 -30.57 -1.73
C GLY A 334 -11.50 -29.46 -2.65
N PRO A 335 -12.12 -29.23 -3.82
CA PRO A 335 -11.69 -28.19 -4.75
C PRO A 335 -12.05 -26.80 -4.22
N SER A 336 -11.06 -25.89 -4.17
CA SER A 336 -11.28 -24.45 -3.89
C SER A 336 -11.43 -23.69 -5.19
N SER A 337 -12.11 -22.54 -5.12
CA SER A 337 -12.10 -21.55 -6.19
C SER A 337 -11.25 -20.34 -5.81
N TRP A 338 -10.37 -19.89 -6.71
CA TRP A 338 -9.51 -18.73 -6.50
C TRP A 338 -9.59 -17.76 -7.67
N LEU A 339 -9.96 -16.51 -7.37
CA LEU A 339 -9.86 -15.39 -8.31
C LEU A 339 -8.66 -14.51 -7.92
N VAL A 340 -7.61 -14.52 -8.72
CA VAL A 340 -6.43 -13.68 -8.48
C VAL A 340 -6.37 -12.62 -9.59
N THR A 341 -6.51 -11.36 -9.22
CA THR A 341 -6.40 -10.22 -10.14
C THR A 341 -5.13 -9.44 -9.83
N THR A 342 -4.28 -9.25 -10.83
CA THR A 342 -3.20 -8.26 -10.80
C THR A 342 -3.56 -7.15 -11.77
N GLU A 343 -3.52 -5.89 -11.34
CA GLU A 343 -3.89 -4.76 -12.21
C GLU A 343 -2.95 -3.57 -12.07
N SER A 344 -2.43 -3.03 -13.18
CA SER A 344 -1.66 -1.78 -13.21
C SER A 344 -0.43 -1.78 -12.26
N ASN A 345 0.19 -2.93 -12.03
CA ASN A 345 1.41 -3.01 -11.23
C ASN A 345 2.64 -2.66 -12.07
N ILE A 346 3.61 -1.98 -11.47
CA ILE A 346 4.94 -1.74 -12.05
C ILE A 346 5.92 -2.62 -11.28
N VAL A 347 6.51 -3.62 -11.93
CA VAL A 347 7.46 -4.56 -11.32
C VAL A 347 8.79 -4.49 -12.06
N GLU A 348 9.83 -3.96 -11.42
CA GLU A 348 11.11 -3.69 -12.09
C GLU A 348 12.32 -4.23 -11.30
N ASP A 349 13.38 -4.63 -12.01
CA ASP A 349 14.64 -5.11 -11.43
C ASP A 349 14.49 -6.28 -10.44
N CYS A 350 13.46 -7.12 -10.62
CA CYS A 350 13.22 -8.30 -9.79
C CYS A 350 13.93 -9.54 -10.37
N GLU A 351 14.23 -10.55 -9.56
CA GLU A 351 14.68 -11.84 -10.10
C GLU A 351 13.55 -12.51 -10.89
N VAL A 352 12.38 -12.69 -10.25
CA VAL A 352 11.11 -13.01 -10.89
C VAL A 352 10.13 -11.86 -10.68
N GLY A 353 9.46 -11.39 -11.73
CA GLY A 353 8.46 -10.33 -11.63
C GLY A 353 7.21 -10.78 -10.87
N ILE A 354 6.39 -11.61 -11.53
CA ILE A 354 5.16 -12.19 -10.97
C ILE A 354 5.23 -13.72 -11.06
N GLN A 355 4.97 -14.42 -9.97
CA GLN A 355 4.91 -15.86 -9.89
C GLN A 355 3.55 -16.30 -9.36
N VAL A 356 2.94 -17.24 -10.07
CA VAL A 356 1.71 -17.91 -9.66
C VAL A 356 1.95 -19.43 -9.73
N ALA A 357 1.96 -20.08 -8.59
CA ALA A 357 2.12 -21.52 -8.46
C ALA A 357 0.85 -22.15 -7.92
N ILE A 358 0.34 -23.19 -8.59
CA ILE A 358 -0.97 -23.78 -8.28
C ILE A 358 -0.87 -25.31 -8.29
N ASP A 359 -1.32 -25.94 -7.21
CA ASP A 359 -1.41 -27.40 -7.09
C ASP A 359 -2.75 -27.96 -7.65
N LEU A 360 -2.83 -29.30 -7.81
CA LEU A 360 -3.96 -30.04 -8.36
C LEU A 360 -5.30 -29.64 -7.70
N LEU A 361 -6.38 -29.57 -8.49
CA LEU A 361 -7.79 -29.39 -8.07
C LEU A 361 -8.24 -27.98 -7.64
N VAL A 362 -7.43 -26.94 -7.83
CA VAL A 362 -7.91 -25.55 -7.71
C VAL A 362 -8.64 -25.16 -9.00
N GLN A 363 -9.89 -24.71 -8.88
CA GLN A 363 -10.55 -23.94 -9.92
C GLN A 363 -10.10 -22.50 -9.75
N GLY A 364 -9.70 -21.82 -10.82
CA GLY A 364 -9.30 -20.45 -10.63
C GLY A 364 -9.11 -19.68 -11.91
N LEU A 365 -9.14 -18.38 -11.73
CA LEU A 365 -8.99 -17.40 -12.78
C LEU A 365 -7.91 -16.42 -12.34
N PHE A 366 -6.81 -16.40 -13.06
CA PHE A 366 -5.82 -15.34 -12.93
C PHE A 366 -6.02 -14.31 -14.04
N ILE A 367 -6.17 -13.05 -13.65
CA ILE A 367 -6.29 -11.93 -14.59
C ILE A 367 -5.16 -10.96 -14.29
N ALA A 368 -4.22 -10.80 -15.22
CA ALA A 368 -3.27 -9.70 -15.20
C ALA A 368 -3.73 -8.62 -16.19
N SER A 369 -3.90 -7.38 -15.74
CA SER A 369 -4.37 -6.28 -16.58
C SER A 369 -3.57 -5.00 -16.40
N GLY A 370 -2.97 -4.43 -17.44
CA GLY A 370 -2.21 -3.16 -17.29
C GLY A 370 -0.87 -3.30 -16.55
N ASP A 371 -0.45 -4.53 -16.22
CA ASP A 371 0.81 -4.75 -15.51
C ASP A 371 2.01 -4.46 -16.43
N SER A 372 3.00 -3.75 -15.90
CA SER A 372 4.28 -3.47 -16.56
C SER A 372 5.40 -4.12 -15.77
N VAL A 373 5.91 -5.23 -16.29
CA VAL A 373 7.06 -5.94 -15.74
C VAL A 373 8.29 -5.66 -16.62
N ARG A 374 9.34 -5.07 -16.03
CA ARG A 374 10.55 -4.67 -16.75
C ARG A 374 11.80 -5.18 -16.05
N ASP A 375 12.87 -5.40 -16.83
CA ASP A 375 14.22 -5.69 -16.31
C ASP A 375 14.30 -6.86 -15.31
N SER A 376 13.41 -7.86 -15.47
CA SER A 376 13.45 -9.05 -14.62
C SER A 376 14.67 -9.90 -14.97
N ARG A 377 15.39 -10.42 -13.97
CA ARG A 377 16.66 -11.13 -14.20
C ARG A 377 16.49 -12.57 -14.67
N SER A 378 15.35 -13.18 -14.38
CA SER A 378 15.05 -14.57 -14.76
C SER A 378 13.76 -14.64 -15.56
N LEU A 379 12.64 -14.19 -14.99
CA LEU A 379 11.31 -14.33 -15.58
C LEU A 379 10.47 -13.10 -15.27
N ALA A 380 9.75 -12.57 -16.27
CA ALA A 380 8.78 -11.52 -15.98
C ALA A 380 7.52 -12.12 -15.33
N MET A 381 7.04 -13.26 -15.81
CA MET A 381 5.91 -13.99 -15.24
C MET A 381 6.11 -15.51 -15.28
N SER A 382 5.76 -16.22 -14.19
CA SER A 382 5.77 -17.69 -14.11
C SER A 382 4.42 -18.22 -13.67
N ILE A 383 3.76 -19.05 -14.47
CA ILE A 383 2.48 -19.70 -14.13
C ILE A 383 2.63 -21.21 -14.16
N ALA A 384 2.61 -21.87 -13.01
CA ALA A 384 2.69 -23.32 -12.93
C ALA A 384 1.40 -23.91 -12.37
N GLY A 385 0.80 -24.88 -13.06
CA GLY A 385 -0.39 -25.56 -12.58
C GLY A 385 -0.68 -26.86 -13.29
N THR A 386 -1.17 -27.85 -12.57
CA THR A 386 -1.54 -29.19 -13.11
C THR A 386 -3.05 -29.33 -13.36
N SER A 387 -3.85 -28.38 -12.87
CA SER A 387 -5.31 -28.33 -13.01
C SER A 387 -5.74 -27.81 -14.39
N SER A 388 -6.53 -28.60 -15.13
CA SER A 388 -7.15 -28.17 -16.39
C SER A 388 -8.34 -27.21 -16.19
N LEU A 389 -8.77 -26.98 -14.95
CA LEU A 389 -9.87 -26.08 -14.61
C LEU A 389 -9.38 -24.64 -14.35
N PHE A 390 -8.08 -24.43 -14.28
CA PHE A 390 -7.48 -23.13 -14.06
C PHE A 390 -7.25 -22.41 -15.39
N HIS A 391 -7.64 -21.15 -15.49
CA HIS A 391 -7.41 -20.30 -16.65
C HIS A 391 -6.59 -19.08 -16.26
N ALA A 392 -5.56 -18.77 -17.06
CA ALA A 392 -4.83 -17.52 -16.92
C ALA A 392 -5.10 -16.62 -18.14
N ASN A 393 -5.56 -15.40 -17.88
CA ASN A 393 -5.80 -14.37 -18.86
C ASN A 393 -4.84 -13.20 -18.59
N LEU A 394 -3.92 -12.95 -19.52
CA LEU A 394 -3.06 -11.77 -19.51
C LEU A 394 -3.63 -10.78 -20.52
N VAL A 395 -3.93 -9.55 -20.10
CA VAL A 395 -4.58 -8.52 -20.91
C VAL A 395 -3.83 -7.20 -20.75
N ASN A 396 -3.59 -6.44 -21.81
CA ASN A 396 -3.04 -5.07 -21.74
C ASN A 396 -1.72 -4.96 -20.93
N ALA A 397 -0.79 -5.92 -21.03
CA ALA A 397 0.42 -5.95 -20.20
C ALA A 397 1.72 -5.76 -21.00
N PHE A 398 2.73 -5.18 -20.35
CA PHE A 398 4.10 -5.05 -20.85
C PHE A 398 5.03 -6.04 -20.15
N LEU A 399 5.67 -6.89 -20.93
CA LEU A 399 6.70 -7.82 -20.44
C LEU A 399 8.01 -7.52 -21.18
N LEU A 400 8.86 -6.71 -20.56
CA LEU A 400 9.98 -6.07 -21.24
C LEU A 400 11.31 -6.44 -20.60
N ARG A 401 12.36 -6.59 -21.43
CA ARG A 401 13.76 -6.70 -20.97
C ARG A 401 14.00 -7.79 -19.91
N SER A 402 13.24 -8.87 -19.94
CA SER A 402 13.54 -10.04 -19.10
C SER A 402 14.85 -10.66 -19.59
N ARG A 403 15.84 -10.90 -18.72
CA ARG A 403 17.07 -11.58 -19.16
C ARG A 403 16.85 -13.05 -19.52
N GLY A 404 15.77 -13.65 -19.04
CA GLY A 404 15.31 -14.97 -19.45
C GLY A 404 14.08 -14.88 -20.35
N SER A 405 13.04 -15.64 -20.03
CA SER A 405 11.76 -15.59 -20.77
C SER A 405 10.85 -14.50 -20.22
N ALA A 406 9.96 -13.92 -21.02
CA ALA A 406 8.96 -12.99 -20.51
C ALA A 406 7.90 -13.76 -19.71
N LEU A 407 7.20 -14.71 -20.35
CA LEU A 407 6.28 -15.62 -19.67
C LEU A 407 6.84 -17.04 -19.73
N LYS A 408 6.91 -17.70 -18.57
CA LYS A 408 7.15 -19.14 -18.50
C LYS A 408 5.98 -19.84 -17.85
N THR A 409 5.65 -21.02 -18.34
CA THR A 409 4.50 -21.76 -17.84
C THR A 409 4.87 -23.21 -17.57
N GLY A 410 4.26 -23.79 -16.55
CA GLY A 410 4.44 -25.19 -16.16
C GLY A 410 3.09 -25.91 -16.06
N GLY A 411 3.06 -27.18 -16.46
CA GLY A 411 1.89 -28.06 -16.30
C GLY A 411 0.89 -28.00 -17.46
N LYS A 412 -0.42 -28.01 -17.16
CA LYS A 412 -1.56 -28.12 -18.11
C LYS A 412 -2.62 -27.01 -17.91
N VAL A 413 -2.17 -25.76 -17.87
CA VAL A 413 -3.01 -24.56 -17.73
C VAL A 413 -3.23 -23.91 -19.10
N PRO A 414 -4.47 -23.81 -19.59
CA PRO A 414 -4.80 -22.96 -20.73
C PRO A 414 -4.51 -21.48 -20.42
N ILE A 415 -3.78 -20.83 -21.32
CA ILE A 415 -3.40 -19.42 -21.18
C ILE A 415 -3.94 -18.63 -22.37
N ARG A 416 -4.52 -17.46 -22.07
CA ARG A 416 -4.94 -16.49 -23.07
C ARG A 416 -4.17 -15.19 -22.88
N CYS A 417 -3.51 -14.75 -23.93
CA CYS A 417 -2.77 -13.50 -23.99
C CYS A 417 -3.49 -12.54 -24.94
N LYS A 418 -3.82 -11.34 -24.47
CA LYS A 418 -4.50 -10.31 -25.26
C LYS A 418 -3.83 -8.96 -25.10
N HIS A 419 -3.64 -8.20 -26.18
CA HIS A 419 -3.15 -6.82 -26.10
C HIS A 419 -1.82 -6.70 -25.36
N LEU A 420 -0.89 -7.64 -25.60
CA LEU A 420 0.41 -7.65 -24.92
C LEU A 420 1.50 -6.99 -25.77
N THR A 421 2.49 -6.42 -25.10
CA THR A 421 3.78 -6.06 -25.72
C THR A 421 4.90 -6.80 -25.02
N ILE A 422 5.59 -7.66 -25.78
CA ILE A 422 6.67 -8.49 -25.25
C ILE A 422 7.92 -8.25 -26.08
N ALA A 423 8.89 -7.56 -25.48
CA ALA A 423 10.06 -7.10 -26.21
C ALA A 423 11.37 -7.22 -25.44
N ASP A 424 12.46 -7.33 -26.20
CA ASP A 424 13.85 -7.33 -25.72
C ASP A 424 14.14 -8.43 -24.67
N CYS A 425 13.50 -9.60 -24.78
CA CYS A 425 13.75 -10.71 -23.87
C CYS A 425 15.05 -11.44 -24.24
N GLY A 426 15.90 -11.69 -23.24
CA GLY A 426 17.19 -12.39 -23.37
C GLY A 426 17.09 -13.87 -23.70
N ARG A 427 15.88 -14.46 -23.67
CA ARG A 427 15.60 -15.80 -24.20
C ARG A 427 14.40 -15.79 -25.14
N VAL A 428 13.20 -16.17 -24.71
CA VAL A 428 12.01 -16.29 -25.55
C VAL A 428 10.89 -15.43 -24.97
N ALA A 429 10.00 -14.90 -25.80
CA ALA A 429 8.86 -14.14 -25.29
C ALA A 429 7.95 -15.04 -24.41
N LEU A 430 7.51 -16.18 -24.94
CA LEU A 430 6.66 -17.16 -24.26
C LEU A 430 7.28 -18.57 -24.26
N ASP A 431 7.60 -19.10 -23.08
CA ASP A 431 8.05 -20.49 -22.83
C ASP A 431 6.91 -21.29 -22.21
N LEU A 432 6.13 -21.98 -23.04
CA LEU A 432 4.79 -22.41 -22.68
C LEU A 432 4.68 -23.87 -22.20
N GLY A 433 5.78 -24.63 -22.12
CA GLY A 433 5.68 -26.07 -21.83
C GLY A 433 4.64 -26.75 -22.74
N THR A 434 3.91 -27.77 -22.29
CA THR A 434 2.90 -28.46 -23.13
C THR A 434 1.52 -27.79 -23.15
N ASN A 435 1.40 -26.53 -22.75
CA ASN A 435 0.12 -25.85 -22.61
C ASN A 435 -0.49 -25.41 -23.95
N PRO A 436 -1.83 -25.51 -24.10
CA PRO A 436 -2.52 -24.82 -25.18
C PRO A 436 -2.56 -23.31 -24.89
N VAL A 437 -2.26 -22.50 -25.89
CA VAL A 437 -2.25 -21.04 -25.78
C VAL A 437 -3.06 -20.38 -26.88
N ALA A 438 -3.81 -19.34 -26.51
CA ALA A 438 -4.41 -18.39 -27.44
C ALA A 438 -3.76 -17.01 -27.28
N ILE A 439 -3.21 -16.47 -28.35
CA ILE A 439 -2.55 -15.17 -28.40
C ILE A 439 -3.32 -14.29 -29.38
N ASP A 440 -3.66 -13.08 -28.94
CA ASP A 440 -4.53 -12.17 -29.65
C ASP A 440 -4.00 -10.74 -29.48
N HIS A 441 -3.95 -9.93 -30.55
CA HIS A 441 -3.54 -8.51 -30.47
C HIS A 441 -2.19 -8.28 -29.79
N THR A 442 -1.19 -9.12 -30.04
CA THR A 442 0.11 -9.05 -29.32
C THR A 442 1.25 -8.62 -30.25
N VAL A 443 2.13 -7.77 -29.73
CA VAL A 443 3.40 -7.41 -30.38
C VAL A 443 4.54 -8.17 -29.74
N PHE A 444 5.35 -8.80 -30.60
CA PHE A 444 6.64 -9.39 -30.25
C PHE A 444 7.75 -8.63 -30.95
N ASP A 445 8.78 -8.21 -30.22
CA ASP A 445 9.94 -7.56 -30.82
C ASP A 445 11.25 -7.94 -30.15
N ASP A 446 12.30 -8.12 -30.93
CA ASP A 446 13.67 -8.39 -30.48
C ASP A 446 13.86 -9.44 -29.36
N ASN A 447 13.07 -10.52 -29.36
CA ASN A 447 13.22 -11.64 -28.43
C ASN A 447 14.29 -12.63 -28.93
N LEU A 448 15.37 -12.87 -28.15
CA LEU A 448 16.62 -13.48 -28.63
C LEU A 448 16.45 -14.84 -29.34
N ALA A 449 15.73 -15.77 -28.70
CA ALA A 449 15.56 -17.16 -29.09
C ALA A 449 14.20 -17.44 -29.77
N GLY A 450 13.38 -16.41 -30.00
CA GLY A 450 12.07 -16.50 -30.66
C GLY A 450 10.93 -15.97 -29.81
N ASP A 451 9.72 -16.02 -30.37
CA ASP A 451 8.54 -15.46 -29.70
C ASP A 451 7.78 -16.51 -28.88
N VAL A 452 7.62 -17.72 -29.41
CA VAL A 452 6.82 -18.77 -28.76
C VAL A 452 7.51 -20.12 -28.88
N ILE A 453 7.73 -20.82 -27.77
CA ILE A 453 8.25 -22.20 -27.74
C ILE A 453 7.45 -23.11 -26.80
N GLY A 454 7.58 -24.42 -27.01
CA GLY A 454 7.10 -25.47 -26.11
C GLY A 454 5.64 -25.89 -26.32
N ALA A 455 4.74 -24.95 -26.64
CA ALA A 455 3.30 -25.19 -26.64
C ALA A 455 2.85 -26.38 -27.51
N SER A 456 1.91 -27.17 -26.99
CA SER A 456 1.33 -28.31 -27.72
C SER A 456 0.35 -27.88 -28.82
N SER A 457 -0.32 -26.74 -28.62
CA SER A 457 -1.09 -26.03 -29.63
C SER A 457 -1.04 -24.53 -29.36
N VAL A 458 -0.88 -23.74 -30.43
CA VAL A 458 -0.86 -22.28 -30.36
C VAL A 458 -1.85 -21.76 -31.38
N THR A 459 -2.86 -21.02 -30.91
CA THR A 459 -3.72 -20.20 -31.76
C THR A 459 -3.21 -18.77 -31.65
N VAL A 460 -2.79 -18.18 -32.77
CA VAL A 460 -2.33 -16.79 -32.83
C VAL A 460 -3.21 -16.03 -33.80
N ASP A 461 -3.78 -14.91 -33.36
CA ASP A 461 -4.59 -14.03 -34.19
C ASP A 461 -4.19 -12.57 -33.96
N SER A 462 -4.27 -11.75 -35.02
CA SER A 462 -3.99 -10.31 -34.96
C SER A 462 -2.67 -9.98 -34.23
N CYS A 463 -1.55 -10.65 -34.51
CA CYS A 463 -0.27 -10.42 -33.84
C CYS A 463 0.80 -9.85 -34.78
N CYS A 464 1.75 -9.09 -34.24
CA CYS A 464 2.85 -8.48 -34.97
C CYS A 464 4.17 -9.11 -34.50
N SER A 465 4.99 -9.65 -35.41
CA SER A 465 6.36 -10.09 -35.10
C SER A 465 7.32 -9.88 -36.27
N SER A 466 8.52 -9.41 -35.98
CA SER A 466 9.60 -9.28 -36.98
C SER A 466 10.31 -10.61 -37.26
N ARG A 467 10.13 -11.62 -36.40
CA ARG A 467 10.90 -12.87 -36.41
C ARG A 467 10.07 -14.10 -36.76
N THR A 468 8.84 -14.18 -36.24
CA THR A 468 8.02 -15.38 -36.33
C THR A 468 6.84 -15.16 -37.28
N LYS A 469 6.76 -16.00 -38.31
CA LYS A 469 5.58 -16.03 -39.18
C LYS A 469 4.46 -16.84 -38.54
N PHE A 470 3.47 -16.17 -37.99
CA PHE A 470 2.24 -16.80 -37.54
C PHE A 470 1.26 -17.01 -38.72
N GLN A 471 0.51 -18.10 -38.72
CA GLN A 471 -0.53 -18.35 -39.72
C GLN A 471 -1.78 -17.55 -39.36
N GLY A 472 -2.52 -17.05 -40.36
CA GLY A 472 -3.76 -16.27 -40.14
C GLY A 472 -3.68 -14.88 -40.79
N ALA A 473 -4.81 -14.37 -41.28
CA ALA A 473 -4.85 -13.12 -42.07
C ALA A 473 -4.54 -11.86 -41.24
N GLY A 474 -4.80 -11.87 -39.93
CA GLY A 474 -4.49 -10.75 -39.03
C GLY A 474 -3.03 -10.70 -38.55
N ASN A 475 -2.23 -11.74 -38.82
CA ASN A 475 -0.87 -11.81 -38.31
C ASN A 475 0.13 -11.14 -39.26
N LEU A 476 0.88 -10.18 -38.74
CA LEU A 476 1.88 -9.41 -39.46
C LEU A 476 3.29 -9.96 -39.18
N MET A 477 4.02 -10.28 -40.25
CA MET A 477 5.44 -10.64 -40.19
C MET A 477 6.28 -9.43 -40.61
N THR A 478 6.43 -8.45 -39.73
CA THR A 478 7.05 -7.17 -40.01
C THR A 478 7.62 -6.54 -38.75
N ASP A 479 8.46 -5.52 -38.91
CA ASP A 479 8.98 -4.73 -37.79
C ASP A 479 7.84 -3.93 -37.14
N PRO A 480 7.54 -4.15 -35.84
CA PRO A 480 6.52 -3.39 -35.15
C PRO A 480 6.91 -1.93 -34.90
N LYS A 481 8.17 -1.55 -35.10
CA LYS A 481 8.71 -0.20 -34.89
C LYS A 481 8.42 0.32 -33.49
N LEU A 482 8.85 -0.43 -32.48
CA LEU A 482 8.74 0.01 -31.08
C LEU A 482 9.82 1.06 -30.76
N THR A 483 9.37 2.22 -30.31
CA THR A 483 10.23 3.25 -29.74
C THR A 483 10.78 2.79 -28.39
N ARG A 484 12.08 2.88 -28.17
CA ARG A 484 12.72 2.55 -26.88
C ARG A 484 13.16 3.85 -26.19
N PRO A 485 13.00 3.97 -24.85
CA PRO A 485 12.59 2.94 -23.88
C PRO A 485 11.09 2.96 -23.53
N SER A 486 10.25 3.73 -24.24
CA SER A 486 8.82 3.88 -23.94
C SER A 486 7.99 2.67 -24.40
N TYR A 487 8.50 1.89 -25.34
CA TYR A 487 7.85 0.74 -25.99
C TYR A 487 6.50 1.07 -26.62
N ARG A 488 6.38 2.27 -27.17
CA ARG A 488 5.22 2.71 -27.98
C ARG A 488 5.47 2.48 -29.46
N LEU A 489 4.41 2.28 -30.24
CA LEU A 489 4.52 2.13 -31.70
C LEU A 489 4.88 3.47 -32.34
N GLU A 490 5.92 3.52 -33.17
CA GLU A 490 6.19 4.69 -34.02
C GLU A 490 4.98 5.01 -34.90
N SER A 491 4.79 6.28 -35.26
CA SER A 491 3.71 6.74 -36.16
C SER A 491 3.67 6.05 -37.54
N THR A 492 4.75 5.35 -37.93
CA THR A 492 4.82 4.58 -39.18
C THR A 492 4.73 3.07 -38.96
N SER A 493 4.38 2.64 -37.76
CA SER A 493 4.26 1.23 -37.40
C SER A 493 3.12 0.58 -38.20
N PRO A 494 3.37 -0.59 -38.79
CA PRO A 494 2.33 -1.36 -39.46
C PRO A 494 1.34 -2.00 -38.48
N CYS A 495 1.63 -2.00 -37.18
CA CYS A 495 0.74 -2.56 -36.17
C CYS A 495 -0.36 -1.56 -35.75
N ILE A 496 -0.26 -0.27 -36.15
CA ILE A 496 -1.28 0.75 -35.88
C ILE A 496 -2.53 0.44 -36.70
N GLY A 497 -3.68 0.35 -36.02
CA GLY A 497 -5.00 0.05 -36.61
C GLY A 497 -5.12 -1.33 -37.28
N ALA A 498 -4.14 -2.22 -37.10
CA ALA A 498 -4.11 -3.54 -37.73
C ALA A 498 -4.87 -4.62 -36.95
N GLY A 499 -5.34 -4.30 -35.74
CA GLY A 499 -6.13 -5.17 -34.90
C GLY A 499 -7.59 -5.26 -35.33
N ASN A 500 -8.27 -6.27 -34.80
CA ASN A 500 -9.70 -6.41 -34.93
C ASN A 500 -10.42 -5.35 -34.07
N PRO A 501 -11.13 -4.38 -34.68
CA PRO A 501 -11.80 -3.31 -33.94
C PRO A 501 -12.93 -3.83 -33.04
N GLN A 502 -13.46 -5.03 -33.28
CA GLN A 502 -14.49 -5.63 -32.41
C GLN A 502 -13.93 -6.14 -31.08
N LEU A 503 -12.60 -6.32 -30.98
CA LEU A 503 -11.91 -6.84 -29.81
C LEU A 503 -11.02 -5.78 -29.15
N ALA A 504 -11.06 -4.54 -29.64
CA ALA A 504 -10.35 -3.41 -29.07
C ALA A 504 -10.81 -3.17 -27.62
N ALA A 505 -9.87 -3.12 -26.68
CA ALA A 505 -10.16 -2.52 -25.39
C ALA A 505 -10.42 -1.02 -25.60
N PRO A 506 -11.40 -0.41 -24.91
CA PRO A 506 -11.69 1.03 -25.06
C PRO A 506 -10.54 1.91 -24.58
N PHE A 507 -9.69 1.40 -23.69
CA PHE A 507 -8.53 2.08 -23.16
C PHE A 507 -7.27 1.23 -23.37
N ASP A 508 -6.13 1.89 -23.55
CA ASP A 508 -4.82 1.28 -23.59
C ASP A 508 -4.30 0.98 -22.17
N PHE A 509 -3.03 0.61 -22.04
CA PHE A 509 -2.42 0.28 -20.76
C PHE A 509 -2.14 1.50 -19.87
N GLU A 510 -1.99 2.70 -20.45
CA GLU A 510 -1.80 3.94 -19.70
C GLU A 510 -3.14 4.55 -19.27
N GLY A 511 -4.25 3.96 -19.72
CA GLY A 511 -5.63 4.42 -19.47
C GLY A 511 -6.13 5.43 -20.50
N ASP A 512 -5.39 5.62 -21.59
CA ASP A 512 -5.77 6.49 -22.71
C ASP A 512 -6.80 5.81 -23.61
N LEU A 513 -7.78 6.56 -24.09
CA LEU A 513 -8.83 6.04 -24.98
C LEU A 513 -8.20 5.57 -26.30
N ARG A 514 -8.35 4.29 -26.68
CA ARG A 514 -7.86 3.78 -27.97
C ARG A 514 -8.66 4.35 -29.14
N ASP A 515 -8.02 4.43 -30.30
CA ASP A 515 -8.73 4.76 -31.55
C ASP A 515 -9.76 3.65 -31.82
N PRO A 516 -10.91 3.94 -32.45
CA PRO A 516 -11.82 2.89 -32.93
C PRO A 516 -11.14 1.81 -33.79
N HIS A 517 -9.97 2.07 -34.39
CA HIS A 517 -9.12 1.06 -34.99
C HIS A 517 -8.17 0.49 -33.93
N ALA A 518 -8.29 -0.80 -33.62
CA ALA A 518 -7.46 -1.43 -32.60
C ALA A 518 -6.01 -1.53 -33.07
N ASP A 519 -5.06 -1.03 -32.27
CA ASP A 519 -3.65 -1.34 -32.46
C ASP A 519 -3.34 -2.76 -31.99
N LEU A 520 -2.27 -3.36 -32.53
CA LEU A 520 -1.72 -4.59 -31.97
C LEU A 520 -0.76 -4.23 -30.82
N GLY A 521 -0.95 -4.83 -29.65
CA GLY A 521 -0.05 -4.68 -28.50
C GLY A 521 -0.02 -3.26 -27.93
N ALA A 522 1.13 -2.61 -28.07
CA ALA A 522 1.45 -1.30 -27.51
C ALA A 522 0.59 -0.19 -28.12
N ASP A 523 0.45 0.92 -27.38
CA ASP A 523 -0.20 2.13 -27.90
C ASP A 523 0.69 2.84 -28.93
N GLU A 524 0.04 3.54 -29.86
CA GLU A 524 0.71 4.42 -30.80
C GLU A 524 1.34 5.62 -30.11
N VAL A 525 2.47 6.10 -30.62
CA VAL A 525 2.94 7.45 -30.28
C VAL A 525 1.95 8.43 -30.91
N ARG A 526 0.90 8.78 -30.17
CA ARG A 526 0.00 9.84 -30.59
C ARG A 526 0.75 11.15 -30.67
N ALA A 527 0.62 11.82 -31.81
CA ALA A 527 1.01 13.22 -31.96
C ALA A 527 0.06 14.19 -31.20
N GLY A 528 -0.84 13.66 -30.36
CA GLY A 528 -1.80 14.39 -29.55
C GLY A 528 -1.62 14.13 -28.04
N PHE A 529 -2.13 15.06 -27.24
CA PHE A 529 -1.90 15.13 -25.80
C PHE A 529 -2.44 13.92 -25.04
N SER A 530 -1.57 13.29 -24.24
CA SER A 530 -1.96 12.37 -23.16
C SER A 530 -1.50 12.95 -21.83
N THR A 531 -2.26 12.70 -20.77
CA THR A 531 -1.87 13.00 -19.39
C THR A 531 -2.24 11.82 -18.51
N SER A 532 -1.25 11.05 -18.05
CA SER A 532 -1.46 9.90 -17.18
C SER A 532 -0.77 10.12 -15.84
N ARG A 533 -1.45 9.79 -14.74
CA ARG A 533 -0.81 9.78 -13.41
C ARG A 533 -0.06 8.47 -13.25
N PHE A 534 1.13 8.52 -12.66
CA PHE A 534 1.91 7.31 -12.42
C PHE A 534 2.58 7.36 -11.05
N GLY A 535 2.89 6.19 -10.50
CA GLY A 535 3.37 6.04 -9.13
C GLY A 535 2.25 6.24 -8.09
N ALA A 536 2.32 5.49 -7.00
CA ALA A 536 1.41 5.69 -5.88
C ALA A 536 1.72 7.04 -5.18
N PRO A 537 0.71 7.77 -4.67
CA PRO A 537 0.96 8.83 -3.70
C PRO A 537 1.82 8.25 -2.58
N MET A 538 2.92 8.93 -2.22
CA MET A 538 3.77 8.42 -1.15
C MET A 538 2.97 8.27 0.15
N PRO A 539 3.24 7.23 0.95
CA PRO A 539 2.64 7.13 2.26
C PRO A 539 2.97 8.36 3.09
N MET A 540 2.00 8.77 3.90
CA MET A 540 2.05 10.04 4.63
C MET A 540 3.37 10.27 5.35
N SER A 541 3.72 11.55 5.45
CA SER A 541 4.66 12.03 6.45
C SER A 541 4.17 11.76 7.87
N ARG A 542 5.02 11.95 8.88
CA ARG A 542 4.66 11.82 10.31
C ARG A 542 3.40 12.61 10.72
N ASN A 543 2.91 13.54 9.90
CA ASN A 543 1.76 14.40 10.19
C ASN A 543 0.64 14.34 9.15
N GLY A 544 0.50 13.27 8.36
CA GLY A 544 -0.61 13.17 7.41
C GLY A 544 -0.49 14.03 6.14
N PHE A 545 0.73 14.48 5.84
CA PHE A 545 1.04 15.28 4.65
C PHE A 545 1.01 14.39 3.40
N GLN A 546 0.09 14.64 2.45
CA GLN A 546 -0.06 13.90 1.20
C GLN A 546 -0.18 14.83 -0.02
N PRO A 547 0.93 15.39 -0.52
CA PRO A 547 0.88 16.19 -1.71
C PRO A 547 0.48 15.31 -2.92
N ARG A 548 -0.34 15.85 -3.82
CA ARG A 548 -0.81 15.20 -5.04
C ARG A 548 -0.56 16.09 -6.25
N ILE A 549 -0.19 15.47 -7.36
CA ILE A 549 0.00 16.12 -8.65
C ILE A 549 -1.19 15.85 -9.58
N SER A 550 -1.57 16.84 -10.38
CA SER A 550 -2.59 16.70 -11.41
C SER A 550 -2.44 17.79 -12.48
N THR A 551 -3.22 17.72 -13.54
CA THR A 551 -3.43 18.77 -14.54
C THR A 551 -4.90 18.76 -14.95
N GLN A 552 -5.42 19.90 -15.39
CA GLN A 552 -6.73 19.99 -16.04
C GLN A 552 -6.61 20.23 -17.55
N ASP A 553 -5.43 20.65 -17.99
CA ASP A 553 -5.19 21.13 -19.33
C ASP A 553 -4.42 20.10 -20.16
N ARG A 554 -4.64 20.17 -21.47
CA ARG A 554 -3.91 19.40 -22.47
C ARG A 554 -2.71 20.22 -22.96
N PRO A 555 -1.47 19.72 -22.81
CA PRO A 555 -0.25 20.51 -23.04
C PRO A 555 0.07 20.80 -24.52
N SER A 556 -0.53 21.85 -25.13
CA SER A 556 -0.31 22.25 -26.54
C SER A 556 0.99 23.00 -26.82
N LEU A 557 1.60 22.75 -27.99
CA LEU A 557 2.73 23.55 -28.46
C LEU A 557 2.31 25.03 -28.56
N GLY A 558 3.18 25.92 -28.11
CA GLY A 558 2.92 27.37 -28.10
C GLY A 558 1.95 27.83 -27.01
N THR A 559 1.40 26.93 -26.18
CA THR A 559 0.57 27.30 -25.04
C THR A 559 1.33 27.14 -23.72
N SER A 560 0.70 27.54 -22.63
CA SER A 560 1.08 27.08 -21.29
C SER A 560 0.01 26.14 -20.79
N PHE A 561 0.36 25.22 -19.91
CA PHE A 561 -0.62 24.39 -19.23
C PHE A 561 -0.29 24.28 -17.75
N ASP A 562 -1.33 24.15 -16.93
CA ASP A 562 -1.18 24.20 -15.49
C ASP A 562 -0.96 22.82 -14.88
N ILE A 563 0.20 22.65 -14.25
CA ILE A 563 0.48 21.53 -13.36
C ILE A 563 0.06 21.93 -11.95
N LEU A 564 -0.88 21.19 -11.40
CA LEU A 564 -1.52 21.46 -10.13
C LEU A 564 -0.89 20.61 -9.02
N LEU A 565 -0.60 21.26 -7.90
CA LEU A 565 -0.29 20.66 -6.61
C LEU A 565 -1.51 20.80 -5.71
N SER A 566 -1.88 19.74 -5.01
CA SER A 566 -2.90 19.76 -3.96
C SER A 566 -2.44 18.93 -2.75
N GLY A 567 -3.10 19.05 -1.61
CA GLY A 567 -2.81 18.19 -0.44
C GLY A 567 -1.48 18.49 0.28
N ALA A 568 -0.81 19.59 -0.05
CA ALA A 568 0.44 20.02 0.59
C ALA A 568 0.19 20.75 1.93
N MET A 569 -0.61 20.14 2.81
CA MET A 569 -0.88 20.60 4.17
C MET A 569 -0.43 19.55 5.17
N ASP A 570 0.12 19.97 6.30
CA ASP A 570 0.33 19.05 7.42
C ASP A 570 -1.00 18.79 8.16
N GLY A 571 -1.00 17.84 9.09
CA GLY A 571 -2.16 17.46 9.89
C GLY A 571 -2.64 18.59 10.83
N GLN A 572 -1.86 19.67 10.97
CA GLN A 572 -2.28 20.89 11.67
C GLN A 572 -2.87 21.93 10.70
N LEU A 573 -3.13 21.57 9.44
CA LEU A 573 -3.61 22.44 8.37
C LEU A 573 -2.66 23.60 8.05
N LYS A 574 -1.37 23.48 8.39
CA LYS A 574 -0.35 24.44 7.95
C LYS A 574 0.06 24.08 6.54
N ASN A 575 0.02 25.05 5.64
CA ASN A 575 0.55 24.89 4.30
C ASN A 575 2.06 24.64 4.38
N ALA A 576 2.57 23.77 3.52
CA ALA A 576 4.01 23.71 3.30
C ALA A 576 4.54 25.08 2.84
N PRO A 577 5.74 25.50 3.27
CA PRO A 577 6.32 26.80 2.91
C PRO A 577 6.54 26.99 1.40
N GLY A 578 6.70 25.91 0.64
CA GLY A 578 6.81 25.98 -0.80
C GLY A 578 6.96 24.61 -1.45
N ALA A 579 6.90 24.58 -2.78
CA ALA A 579 7.18 23.40 -3.57
C ALA A 579 7.99 23.75 -4.81
N VAL A 580 8.76 22.77 -5.29
CA VAL A 580 9.51 22.81 -6.53
C VAL A 580 8.91 21.76 -7.45
N LEU A 581 8.37 22.19 -8.58
CA LEU A 581 8.03 21.29 -9.68
C LEU A 581 9.32 20.91 -10.42
N LEU A 582 9.55 19.61 -10.54
CA LEU A 582 10.55 19.01 -11.42
C LEU A 582 9.87 18.59 -12.72
N VAL A 583 10.51 18.87 -13.85
CA VAL A 583 10.07 18.42 -15.17
C VAL A 583 11.26 17.81 -15.91
N GLY A 584 11.05 16.67 -16.54
CA GLY A 584 12.09 15.97 -17.29
C GLY A 584 11.55 15.08 -18.38
N LEU A 585 12.44 14.56 -19.23
CA LEU A 585 12.09 13.59 -20.27
C LEU A 585 11.71 12.25 -19.66
N GLU A 586 10.71 11.59 -20.24
CA GLU A 586 10.37 10.21 -19.89
C GLU A 586 11.53 9.24 -20.21
N GLY A 587 11.80 8.28 -19.33
CA GLY A 587 12.62 7.10 -19.66
C GLY A 587 14.14 7.26 -19.63
N HIS A 588 14.68 8.45 -19.31
CA HIS A 588 16.12 8.72 -19.42
C HIS A 588 16.95 8.64 -18.13
N GLY A 589 16.45 8.04 -17.06
CA GLY A 589 17.37 7.56 -16.05
C GLY A 589 16.78 6.75 -14.92
N PRO A 590 17.65 6.14 -14.10
CA PRO A 590 17.23 5.38 -12.94
C PRO A 590 16.44 6.29 -12.03
N THR A 591 15.35 5.79 -11.47
CA THR A 591 14.70 6.53 -10.40
C THR A 591 15.67 6.68 -9.25
N PHE A 592 15.82 7.90 -8.75
CA PHE A 592 16.74 8.15 -7.65
C PHE A 592 15.97 8.13 -6.34
N ASP A 593 16.42 7.28 -5.43
CA ASP A 593 16.16 7.48 -4.01
C ASP A 593 16.72 8.86 -3.65
N VAL A 594 15.87 9.76 -3.18
CA VAL A 594 16.35 11.01 -2.58
C VAL A 594 16.93 10.67 -1.22
N PRO A 595 18.25 10.85 -0.99
CA PRO A 595 18.86 10.50 0.28
C PRO A 595 18.15 11.21 1.44
N GLY A 596 17.71 10.43 2.43
CA GLY A 596 16.99 10.92 3.61
C GLY A 596 15.48 11.13 3.42
N LEU A 597 14.90 10.81 2.27
CA LEU A 597 13.45 10.65 2.11
C LEU A 597 13.09 9.14 2.10
N PRO A 598 12.69 8.52 3.23
CA PRO A 598 12.22 7.13 3.22
C PRO A 598 11.02 6.98 2.29
N GLY A 599 11.15 6.17 1.25
CA GLY A 599 10.11 5.99 0.21
C GLY A 599 10.10 7.08 -0.88
N GLY A 600 10.91 8.14 -0.72
CA GLY A 600 11.06 9.27 -1.65
C GLY A 600 11.71 8.90 -2.96
N VAL A 601 10.93 8.32 -3.88
CA VAL A 601 11.40 7.99 -5.22
C VAL A 601 11.13 9.17 -6.15
N LEU A 602 12.20 9.81 -6.63
CA LEU A 602 12.11 10.70 -7.78
C LEU A 602 12.04 9.86 -9.06
N TYR A 603 10.91 9.97 -9.75
CA TYR A 603 10.71 9.32 -11.03
C TYR A 603 11.15 10.19 -12.22
N VAL A 604 11.36 11.48 -11.97
CA VAL A 604 11.70 12.46 -12.98
C VAL A 604 13.17 12.82 -12.83
N LEU A 605 13.95 12.58 -13.88
CA LEU A 605 15.31 13.09 -13.99
C LEU A 605 15.20 14.54 -14.51
N PRO A 606 15.44 15.56 -13.66
CA PRO A 606 15.05 16.92 -13.98
C PRO A 606 15.93 17.45 -15.12
N PHE A 607 15.29 17.90 -16.20
CA PHE A 607 15.92 18.72 -17.23
C PHE A 607 15.72 20.21 -16.93
N PHE A 608 14.58 20.54 -16.32
CA PHE A 608 14.24 21.88 -15.86
C PHE A 608 13.60 21.82 -14.48
N ASN A 609 13.92 22.80 -13.65
CA ASN A 609 13.29 23.01 -12.35
C ASN A 609 12.48 24.30 -12.42
N SER A 610 11.26 24.28 -11.91
CA SER A 610 10.55 25.52 -11.60
C SER A 610 11.23 26.26 -10.44
N MET A 611 10.92 27.55 -10.31
CA MET A 611 11.24 28.31 -9.12
C MET A 611 10.45 27.77 -7.92
N LEU A 612 10.94 27.95 -6.69
CA LEU A 612 10.18 27.62 -5.48
C LEU A 612 8.84 28.37 -5.50
N LEU A 613 7.76 27.63 -5.68
CA LEU A 613 6.42 28.17 -5.74
C LEU A 613 5.82 28.23 -4.33
N PRO A 614 5.32 29.41 -3.91
CA PRO A 614 4.61 29.51 -2.64
C PRO A 614 3.30 28.71 -2.73
N ILE A 615 3.09 27.85 -1.74
CA ILE A 615 1.86 27.08 -1.64
C ILE A 615 0.78 28.00 -1.07
N LYS A 616 -0.32 28.12 -1.81
CA LYS A 616 -1.49 28.94 -1.47
C LYS A 616 -2.30 28.28 -0.35
N ASN A 617 -3.34 28.98 0.08
CA ASN A 617 -4.31 28.47 1.05
C ASN A 617 -4.80 27.08 0.65
N PHE A 618 -4.88 26.18 1.63
CA PHE A 618 -5.31 24.78 1.49
C PHE A 618 -4.32 23.85 0.78
N GLY A 619 -3.02 24.10 0.92
CA GLY A 619 -1.98 23.21 0.37
C GLY A 619 -2.00 23.10 -1.15
N SER A 620 -2.47 24.13 -1.84
CA SER A 620 -2.59 24.16 -3.29
C SER A 620 -1.47 24.97 -3.92
N GLY A 621 -0.95 24.49 -5.05
CA GLY A 621 0.05 25.17 -5.85
C GLY A 621 -0.27 25.00 -7.33
N VAL A 622 0.16 25.95 -8.15
CA VAL A 622 0.03 25.85 -9.61
C VAL A 622 1.33 26.33 -10.23
N ALA A 623 1.89 25.49 -11.08
CA ALA A 623 2.97 25.86 -11.99
C ALA A 623 2.42 25.85 -13.41
N SER A 624 2.36 27.01 -14.04
CA SER A 624 2.13 27.09 -15.49
C SER A 624 3.43 26.75 -16.20
N LEU A 625 3.44 25.66 -16.96
CA LEU A 625 4.59 25.24 -17.74
C LEU A 625 4.42 25.75 -19.18
N PRO A 626 5.19 26.76 -19.62
CA PRO A 626 5.15 27.22 -21.00
C PRO A 626 5.78 26.18 -21.93
N ILE A 627 5.09 25.85 -23.01
CA ILE A 627 5.54 24.89 -24.01
C ILE A 627 5.94 25.69 -25.26
N PRO A 628 7.21 25.63 -25.69
CA PRO A 628 7.64 26.33 -26.89
C PRO A 628 6.83 25.88 -28.11
N ASP A 629 6.49 26.82 -29.00
CA ASP A 629 5.91 26.52 -30.31
C ASP A 629 7.00 25.99 -31.26
N GLN A 630 7.51 24.80 -30.94
CA GLN A 630 8.53 24.12 -31.71
C GLN A 630 7.99 22.77 -32.19
N PRO A 631 7.77 22.57 -33.50
CA PRO A 631 7.24 21.32 -34.03
C PRO A 631 8.06 20.08 -33.64
N ALA A 632 9.36 20.24 -33.36
CA ALA A 632 10.25 19.18 -32.90
C ALA A 632 9.91 18.65 -31.49
N LEU A 633 9.15 19.40 -30.69
CA LEU A 633 8.69 18.97 -29.36
C LEU A 633 7.40 18.14 -29.43
N SER A 634 6.69 18.14 -30.56
CA SER A 634 5.49 17.31 -30.74
C SER A 634 5.82 15.82 -30.57
N GLY A 635 5.02 15.11 -29.78
CA GLY A 635 5.22 13.72 -29.39
C GLY A 635 6.25 13.51 -28.28
N THR A 636 6.87 14.57 -27.74
CA THR A 636 7.83 14.43 -26.64
C THR A 636 7.09 14.10 -25.35
N SER A 637 7.38 12.93 -24.78
CA SER A 637 6.93 12.58 -23.45
C SER A 637 7.75 13.27 -22.36
N LEU A 638 7.05 14.00 -21.51
CA LEU A 638 7.59 14.60 -20.30
C LEU A 638 6.97 13.97 -19.07
N ALA A 639 7.71 14.04 -17.97
CA ALA A 639 7.24 13.66 -16.66
C ALA A 639 7.46 14.83 -15.70
N ALA A 640 6.50 15.00 -14.80
CA ALA A 640 6.50 16.01 -13.75
C ALA A 640 6.31 15.38 -12.38
N GLN A 641 6.97 15.95 -11.38
CA GLN A 641 6.81 15.56 -9.98
C GLN A 641 7.08 16.78 -9.10
N TRP A 642 6.31 16.96 -8.04
CA TRP A 642 6.58 18.02 -7.06
C TRP A 642 7.49 17.48 -5.96
N ILE A 643 8.53 18.24 -5.61
CA ILE A 643 9.16 18.20 -4.30
C ILE A 643 8.53 19.31 -3.46
N VAL A 644 7.85 18.93 -2.39
CA VAL A 644 7.23 19.85 -1.46
C VAL A 644 8.08 20.01 -0.22
N VAL A 645 8.49 21.24 0.10
CA VAL A 645 9.26 21.56 1.30
C VAL A 645 8.32 21.55 2.48
N ALA A 646 8.52 20.63 3.42
CA ALA A 646 7.69 20.45 4.59
C ALA A 646 8.57 20.08 5.80
N PRO A 647 9.12 21.06 6.54
CA PRO A 647 10.10 20.82 7.62
C PRO A 647 9.62 19.86 8.73
N GLY A 648 8.30 19.69 8.88
CA GLY A 648 7.70 18.75 9.83
C GLY A 648 7.26 17.41 9.23
N ALA A 649 7.51 17.16 7.95
CA ALA A 649 7.07 15.93 7.29
C ALA A 649 7.95 14.72 7.65
N ASN A 650 9.26 14.89 7.57
CA ASN A 650 10.26 13.88 7.90
C ASN A 650 11.59 14.57 8.25
N ASP A 651 12.63 13.78 8.53
CA ASP A 651 13.92 14.29 8.99
C ASP A 651 14.66 15.14 7.92
N VAL A 652 14.28 15.04 6.64
CA VAL A 652 14.82 15.89 5.55
C VAL A 652 13.99 17.15 5.33
N GLY A 653 12.76 17.20 5.84
CA GLY A 653 11.90 18.36 5.70
C GLY A 653 11.34 18.54 4.28
N ALA A 654 11.17 17.46 3.51
CA ALA A 654 10.58 17.49 2.18
C ALA A 654 9.76 16.23 1.88
N MET A 655 8.86 16.29 0.89
CA MET A 655 8.14 15.13 0.35
C MET A 655 8.05 15.22 -1.15
N VAL A 656 7.87 14.09 -1.83
CA VAL A 656 7.57 14.06 -3.27
C VAL A 656 6.14 13.61 -3.51
N THR A 657 5.49 14.15 -4.55
CA THR A 657 4.21 13.61 -5.04
C THR A 657 4.42 12.29 -5.78
N GLY A 658 3.34 11.63 -6.22
CA GLY A 658 3.45 10.75 -7.40
C GLY A 658 3.91 11.52 -8.65
N GLY A 659 4.00 10.84 -9.78
CA GLY A 659 4.35 11.43 -11.07
C GLY A 659 3.13 11.81 -11.91
N LEU A 660 3.30 12.82 -12.76
CA LEU A 660 2.39 13.16 -13.84
C LEU A 660 3.15 13.03 -15.16
N ARG A 661 2.74 12.11 -16.01
CA ARG A 661 3.26 11.96 -17.37
C ARG A 661 2.38 12.79 -18.29
N PHE A 662 3.00 13.44 -19.26
CA PHE A 662 2.28 14.13 -20.30
C PHE A 662 3.06 14.18 -21.60
N VAL A 663 2.35 14.02 -22.72
CA VAL A 663 2.93 14.06 -24.07
C VAL A 663 2.59 15.40 -24.70
N LEU A 664 3.61 16.12 -25.16
CA LEU A 664 3.43 17.35 -25.92
C LEU A 664 2.84 17.03 -27.30
N GLY A 665 1.91 17.83 -27.78
CA GLY A 665 1.20 17.62 -29.06
C GLY A 665 1.00 18.93 -29.83
N ARG A 666 0.59 18.82 -31.10
CA ARG A 666 0.46 19.97 -32.02
C ARG A 666 -0.65 20.95 -31.72
#